data_AF-A0A0F9YIN3-F1
#
_entry.id   AF-A0A0F9YIN3-F1
#
_cell.length_a   1.000
_cell.length_b   1.000
_cell.length_c   1.000
_cell.angle_alpha   90.00
_cell.angle_beta   90.00
_cell.angle_gamma   90.00
#
_symmetry.space_group_name_H-M   'P 1'
#
loop_
_entity.id
_entity.type
_entity.pdbx_description
1 polymer ?
#
loop_
_entity_poly.entity_id
_entity_poly.type
_entity_poly.pdbx_seq_one_letter_code
_entity_poly.pdbx_strand_id
1 'polypeptide(L)'
;MKIKIRNNTLSLLILLSLFVPLFSDAWIMVPDANVTIIVNTEEQDNNFDFSIKSWIGISLFSSNILNIQTSSLTGQDNSTYITTSSGSLSVIEQTLVPGFKVDNIFCTSDNNDNVFFYQNNKVRITAKPWSNITCIFNNKKVVSKTPVLIVPGIMGTEMFKDTEKLWPDTTRMMNPFNTDSFMDPLAFNENLNPIETNVTTGQVLNRELTLDYTEGLKNEFIGQGYVEGETLFTFPYDWRYGVSGKFADGTTNVDMLKNKIESILAQTGKDKIDVVAHSMGGLLTKKYVVDNQVDHKINKAVFVGVPNTGAPEAIKTLIQGSNMDIPFLNDAEVKKISQNMPGAYDLLPSQTYYDNNGSFVKTIDYSSLLNLEKDLNYQESKSYILDTYNLNQTAFTQSEALHTSTFDNYDLKTTGIDLYNIVGCKNYTMTKFVAEKTNAMTTGFVNLDASEKTNGDSTVPIASASSVNASTNNTFYALKTKHSNLLSFDGSRQAIVNLIAGSNQDVGNNLITKAVLDADPNKCKISGWFFGLFSPVSIEIIDQNGKRSGVASDGSIQNDIFGASYEIIGNHKFIFIPNDENQTYTINLKGEGTGTYTFINSQITNEQTTKTESFINLPVTASLTGTVNLGDIGSQTTLTVKETPSSQAVVIYPGDYTPDTIPPEVIIEFDPIKKDLKFTGKDNVSKPNEIIVTDKDDTITLTDKAGNITEIKLKNKNRKKMMMAEIKSITYNGKLADTSKNQMIFRWYYDKQNNLKTLYQYAKQKSGYNISFIFDGRNTKITGKDILIRILKIEKGLKILKIIKKNSIIRYDKKNKRTKNKRTKNK
;
A
#
# COMPACT_ATOMS: atom_id res chain seq x y z
N MET A 1 11.81 71.60 -54.33
CA MET A 1 11.19 70.80 -53.24
C MET A 1 10.15 69.89 -53.90
N LYS A 2 10.08 68.56 -53.78
CA LYS A 2 10.57 67.53 -52.85
C LYS A 2 10.71 66.19 -53.62
N ILE A 3 11.83 65.47 -53.41
CA ILE A 3 12.03 64.02 -53.13
C ILE A 3 11.11 62.95 -53.80
N LYS A 4 11.67 61.96 -54.53
CA LYS A 4 12.05 60.55 -54.10
C LYS A 4 11.95 59.48 -55.22
N ILE A 5 12.84 58.47 -55.12
CA ILE A 5 12.86 57.09 -55.73
C ILE A 5 13.33 57.06 -57.22
N ARG A 6 14.30 56.25 -57.70
CA ARG A 6 14.46 54.78 -57.65
C ARG A 6 15.84 54.27 -58.18
N ASN A 7 16.24 53.09 -57.68
CA ASN A 7 17.06 51.98 -58.23
C ASN A 7 18.50 52.18 -58.77
N ASN A 8 19.44 51.50 -58.11
CA ASN A 8 20.79 51.14 -58.60
C ASN A 8 21.07 49.65 -58.36
N THR A 9 21.00 48.80 -59.39
CA THR A 9 21.55 47.43 -59.39
C THR A 9 21.81 46.99 -60.83
N LEU A 10 22.89 47.45 -61.48
CA LEU A 10 23.37 46.81 -62.71
C LEU A 10 24.85 47.08 -63.07
N SER A 11 25.69 47.51 -62.12
CA SER A 11 27.11 47.83 -62.42
C SER A 11 28.14 47.12 -61.57
N LEU A 12 27.77 46.07 -60.83
CA LEU A 12 28.70 45.28 -60.01
C LEU A 12 29.04 43.89 -60.59
N LEU A 13 28.61 43.59 -61.82
CA LEU A 13 28.72 42.24 -62.42
C LEU A 13 29.81 42.10 -63.50
N ILE A 14 30.61 43.13 -63.77
CA ILE A 14 31.61 43.10 -64.87
C ILE A 14 33.07 43.24 -64.39
N LEU A 15 33.31 43.44 -63.08
CA LEU A 15 34.65 43.66 -62.53
C LEU A 15 35.27 42.47 -61.76
N LEU A 16 34.64 41.28 -61.80
CA LEU A 16 35.14 40.07 -61.13
C LEU A 16 35.57 38.93 -62.09
N SER A 17 35.78 39.23 -63.37
CA SER A 17 36.11 38.23 -64.41
C SER A 17 37.59 38.17 -64.82
N LEU A 18 38.52 38.81 -64.08
CA LEU A 18 39.93 38.95 -64.51
C LEU A 18 41.01 38.45 -63.53
N PHE A 19 40.65 37.74 -62.45
CA PHE A 19 41.63 37.03 -61.61
C PHE A 19 41.04 35.71 -61.10
N VAL A 20 41.01 34.69 -61.96
CA VAL A 20 40.91 33.30 -61.51
C VAL A 20 42.26 32.65 -61.82
N PRO A 21 43.05 32.25 -60.80
CA PRO A 21 44.18 31.37 -61.05
C PRO A 21 43.64 30.05 -61.58
N LEU A 22 44.23 29.56 -62.67
CA LEU A 22 44.09 28.19 -63.13
C LEU A 22 44.62 27.26 -62.03
N PHE A 23 43.77 26.89 -61.08
CA PHE A 23 43.91 25.62 -60.39
C PHE A 23 43.29 24.58 -61.31
N SER A 24 44.15 23.83 -62.00
CA SER A 24 43.78 22.49 -62.43
C SER A 24 43.60 21.66 -61.16
N ASP A 25 42.41 21.70 -60.57
CA ASP A 25 41.99 20.64 -59.65
C ASP A 25 41.80 19.40 -60.51
N ALA A 26 42.90 18.65 -60.68
CA ALA A 26 42.77 17.23 -60.96
C ALA A 26 41.88 16.68 -59.84
N TRP A 27 40.63 16.34 -60.17
CA TRP A 27 39.78 15.55 -59.31
C TRP A 27 40.51 14.22 -59.08
N ILE A 28 41.26 14.11 -58.00
CA ILE A 28 41.71 12.82 -57.50
C ILE A 28 40.41 12.14 -57.05
N MET A 29 39.82 11.32 -57.92
CA MET A 29 38.82 10.35 -57.49
C MET A 29 39.50 9.51 -56.42
N VAL A 30 39.14 9.77 -55.15
CA VAL A 30 39.48 8.84 -54.07
C VAL A 30 38.74 7.56 -54.44
N PRO A 31 39.43 6.45 -54.65
CA PRO A 31 38.82 5.28 -55.21
C PRO A 31 38.04 4.54 -54.12
N ASP A 32 36.76 4.31 -54.40
CA ASP A 32 35.85 3.58 -53.52
C ASP A 32 36.35 2.14 -53.25
N ALA A 33 35.87 1.56 -52.16
CA ALA A 33 36.08 0.13 -51.88
C ALA A 33 34.96 -0.67 -52.55
N ASN A 34 35.32 -1.82 -53.11
CA ASN A 34 34.38 -2.76 -53.71
C ASN A 34 33.75 -3.59 -52.59
N VAL A 35 32.43 -3.70 -52.60
CA VAL A 35 31.69 -4.52 -51.64
C VAL A 35 30.87 -5.56 -52.40
N THR A 36 31.11 -6.82 -52.07
CA THR A 36 30.22 -7.92 -52.38
C THR A 36 29.30 -8.17 -51.20
N ILE A 37 27.99 -8.18 -51.43
CA ILE A 37 27.00 -8.57 -50.43
C ILE A 37 26.48 -9.94 -50.81
N ILE A 38 26.62 -10.91 -49.92
CA ILE A 38 26.07 -12.26 -50.06
C ILE A 38 24.95 -12.42 -49.04
N VAL A 39 23.84 -13.00 -49.47
CA VAL A 39 22.71 -13.34 -48.60
C VAL A 39 22.54 -14.84 -48.63
N ASN A 40 22.56 -15.46 -47.47
CA ASN A 40 22.16 -16.85 -47.31
C ASN A 40 20.83 -16.92 -46.59
N THR A 41 19.98 -17.87 -46.95
CA THR A 41 18.72 -18.16 -46.25
C THR A 41 18.65 -19.59 -45.77
N GLU A 42 17.91 -19.83 -44.69
CA GLU A 42 17.57 -21.18 -44.26
C GLU A 42 16.19 -21.57 -44.79
N GLU A 43 16.06 -22.83 -45.22
CA GLU A 43 14.83 -23.52 -45.65
C GLU A 43 14.10 -22.98 -46.89
N GLN A 44 14.17 -21.68 -47.18
CA GLN A 44 13.36 -21.05 -48.22
C GLN A 44 14.06 -19.83 -48.86
N ASP A 45 13.92 -19.71 -50.18
CA ASP A 45 14.38 -18.54 -50.95
C ASP A 45 13.45 -17.33 -50.76
N ASN A 46 14.02 -16.11 -50.78
CA ASN A 46 13.27 -14.86 -50.69
C ASN A 46 14.04 -13.68 -51.31
N ASN A 47 13.40 -12.51 -51.34
CA ASN A 47 14.01 -11.24 -51.74
C ASN A 47 14.42 -10.43 -50.51
N PHE A 48 15.63 -9.86 -50.56
CA PHE A 48 16.22 -9.10 -49.46
C PHE A 48 16.66 -7.73 -49.94
N ASP A 49 16.11 -6.70 -49.32
CA ASP A 49 16.48 -5.31 -49.60
C ASP A 49 17.59 -4.84 -48.66
N PHE A 50 18.54 -4.07 -49.19
CA PHE A 50 19.65 -3.48 -48.46
C PHE A 50 19.70 -1.98 -48.70
N SER A 51 19.93 -1.21 -47.64
CA SER A 51 20.28 0.21 -47.70
C SER A 51 21.77 0.38 -47.41
N ILE A 52 22.45 1.13 -48.27
CA ILE A 52 23.90 1.33 -48.21
C ILE A 52 24.15 2.82 -48.17
N LYS A 53 24.61 3.32 -47.02
CA LYS A 53 24.81 4.75 -46.78
C LYS A 53 26.25 5.03 -46.40
N SER A 54 26.91 5.96 -47.09
CA SER A 54 28.26 6.41 -46.74
C SER A 54 28.24 7.86 -46.24
N TRP A 55 28.93 8.11 -45.13
CA TRP A 55 29.05 9.41 -44.50
C TRP A 55 30.50 9.88 -44.50
N ILE A 56 30.71 11.19 -44.56
CA ILE A 56 32.01 11.83 -44.31
C ILE A 56 31.78 12.83 -43.18
N GLY A 57 32.31 12.55 -41.99
CA GLY A 57 31.94 13.29 -40.79
C GLY A 57 30.43 13.14 -40.51
N ILE A 58 29.71 14.26 -40.41
CA ILE A 58 28.26 14.31 -40.15
C ILE A 58 27.41 14.43 -41.43
N SER A 59 28.02 14.43 -42.62
CA SER A 59 27.33 14.63 -43.90
C SER A 59 27.14 13.32 -44.65
N LEU A 60 25.91 13.03 -45.09
CA LEU A 60 25.60 11.87 -45.94
C LEU A 60 26.16 12.14 -47.34
N PHE A 61 27.08 11.29 -47.79
CA PHE A 61 27.77 11.43 -49.05
C PHE A 61 27.15 10.58 -50.16
N SER A 62 26.75 9.34 -49.86
CA SER A 62 26.07 8.45 -50.79
C SER A 62 25.00 7.62 -50.10
N SER A 63 23.95 7.26 -50.84
CA SER A 63 22.88 6.38 -50.40
C SER A 63 22.39 5.55 -51.57
N ASN A 64 22.53 4.23 -51.49
CA ASN A 64 22.07 3.28 -52.49
C ASN A 64 21.11 2.28 -51.84
N ILE A 65 20.21 1.72 -52.65
CA ILE A 65 19.34 0.60 -52.27
C ILE A 65 19.61 -0.53 -53.25
N LEU A 66 19.70 -1.74 -52.72
CA LEU A 66 19.96 -2.95 -53.48
C LEU A 66 18.91 -4.00 -53.12
N ASN A 67 18.46 -4.78 -54.11
CA ASN A 67 17.62 -5.96 -53.89
C ASN A 67 18.42 -7.20 -54.30
N ILE A 68 18.54 -8.18 -53.41
CA ILE A 68 19.17 -9.47 -53.68
C ILE A 68 18.11 -10.56 -53.54
N GLN A 69 17.86 -11.28 -54.62
CA GLN A 69 17.04 -12.49 -54.60
C GLN A 69 17.93 -13.71 -54.36
N THR A 70 17.57 -14.57 -53.40
CA THR A 70 18.26 -15.86 -53.23
C THR A 70 17.69 -16.92 -54.17
N SER A 71 18.55 -17.81 -54.63
CA SER A 71 18.19 -19.01 -55.39
C SER A 71 18.99 -20.19 -54.88
N SER A 72 18.33 -21.29 -54.53
CA SER A 72 18.99 -22.41 -53.82
C SER A 72 19.64 -21.96 -52.51
N LEU A 73 18.97 -21.08 -51.77
CA LEU A 73 19.33 -20.57 -50.45
C LEU A 73 20.49 -19.56 -50.39
N THR A 74 21.02 -19.12 -51.54
CA THR A 74 22.04 -18.07 -51.59
C THR A 74 21.75 -17.07 -52.72
N GLY A 75 22.03 -15.79 -52.49
CA GLY A 75 22.04 -14.72 -53.48
C GLY A 75 23.24 -13.81 -53.26
N GLN A 76 23.69 -13.08 -54.29
CA GLN A 76 24.79 -12.13 -54.16
C GLN A 76 24.64 -10.92 -55.07
N ASP A 77 25.23 -9.80 -54.67
CA ASP A 77 25.54 -8.66 -55.52
C ASP A 77 27.01 -8.28 -55.39
N ASN A 78 27.66 -8.04 -56.53
CA ASN A 78 29.07 -7.67 -56.63
C ASN A 78 29.26 -6.22 -57.12
N SER A 79 28.18 -5.45 -57.28
CA SER A 79 28.20 -4.16 -57.98
C SER A 79 28.19 -2.94 -57.04
N THR A 80 28.39 -3.17 -55.74
CA THR A 80 28.29 -2.15 -54.70
C THR A 80 29.65 -1.51 -54.40
N TYR A 81 29.67 -0.18 -54.31
CA TYR A 81 30.85 0.61 -53.93
C TYR A 81 30.56 1.45 -52.67
N ILE A 82 31.57 1.62 -51.81
CA ILE A 82 31.48 2.45 -50.60
C ILE A 82 32.64 3.46 -50.50
N THR A 83 32.35 4.62 -49.90
CA THR A 83 33.29 5.75 -49.84
C THR A 83 34.42 5.55 -48.83
N THR A 84 35.67 5.81 -49.23
CA THR A 84 36.91 5.47 -48.49
C THR A 84 37.76 6.67 -48.05
N SER A 85 37.17 7.87 -47.99
CA SER A 85 37.89 9.08 -47.59
C SER A 85 38.23 9.11 -46.08
N SER A 86 39.20 9.94 -45.69
CA SER A 86 39.58 10.07 -44.27
C SER A 86 38.39 10.51 -43.42
N GLY A 87 38.00 9.67 -42.46
CA GLY A 87 36.82 9.89 -41.61
C GLY A 87 35.50 9.41 -42.23
N SER A 88 35.54 8.61 -43.29
CA SER A 88 34.34 7.99 -43.86
C SER A 88 33.82 6.82 -43.03
N LEU A 89 32.49 6.69 -42.99
CA LEU A 89 31.80 5.57 -42.37
C LEU A 89 30.67 5.12 -43.28
N SER A 90 30.72 3.86 -43.72
CA SER A 90 29.66 3.26 -44.52
C SER A 90 28.83 2.29 -43.69
N VAL A 91 27.53 2.25 -43.94
CA VAL A 91 26.60 1.36 -43.25
C VAL A 91 25.85 0.57 -44.31
N ILE A 92 25.92 -0.76 -44.22
CA ILE A 92 25.11 -1.69 -45.00
C ILE A 92 24.07 -2.26 -44.06
N GLU A 93 22.81 -2.00 -44.32
CA GLU A 93 21.67 -2.40 -43.50
C GLU A 93 20.69 -3.23 -44.33
N GLN A 94 20.38 -4.43 -43.86
CA GLN A 94 19.31 -5.25 -44.44
C GLN A 94 17.96 -4.79 -43.87
N THR A 95 17.00 -4.55 -44.75
CA THR A 95 15.59 -4.38 -44.38
C THR A 95 15.07 -5.70 -43.80
N LEU A 96 14.31 -5.63 -42.72
CA LEU A 96 13.69 -6.82 -42.12
C LEU A 96 12.73 -7.46 -43.11
N VAL A 97 12.92 -8.76 -43.36
CA VAL A 97 12.08 -9.53 -44.28
C VAL A 97 11.08 -10.35 -43.48
N PRO A 98 9.76 -10.21 -43.73
CA PRO A 98 8.75 -10.94 -42.98
C PRO A 98 8.97 -12.46 -42.96
N GLY A 99 8.97 -13.04 -41.76
CA GLY A 99 9.18 -14.47 -41.55
C GLY A 99 10.65 -14.90 -41.49
N PHE A 100 11.58 -13.96 -41.67
CA PHE A 100 13.02 -14.19 -41.57
C PHE A 100 13.64 -13.23 -40.56
N LYS A 101 14.76 -13.67 -39.96
CA LYS A 101 15.65 -12.76 -39.24
C LYS A 101 17.10 -13.01 -39.63
N VAL A 102 17.91 -11.97 -39.47
CA VAL A 102 19.35 -12.09 -39.65
C VAL A 102 19.91 -12.95 -38.51
N ASP A 103 20.39 -14.12 -38.91
CA ASP A 103 21.32 -15.03 -38.25
C ASP A 103 22.46 -14.32 -37.56
N ASN A 104 23.37 -13.95 -38.45
CA ASN A 104 24.63 -13.33 -38.16
C ASN A 104 25.08 -12.61 -39.44
N ILE A 105 25.96 -11.63 -39.24
CA ILE A 105 26.61 -10.91 -40.33
C ILE A 105 28.11 -11.12 -40.17
N PHE A 106 28.77 -11.47 -41.26
CA PHE A 106 30.21 -11.64 -41.27
C PHE A 106 30.81 -10.94 -42.48
N CYS A 107 31.82 -10.10 -42.26
CA CYS A 107 32.52 -9.41 -43.35
C CYS A 107 34.00 -9.78 -43.36
N THR A 108 34.53 -9.98 -44.54
CA THR A 108 35.96 -10.21 -44.80
C THR A 108 36.48 -9.16 -45.75
N SER A 109 37.79 -8.92 -45.73
CA SER A 109 38.44 -8.05 -46.70
C SER A 109 39.85 -8.51 -47.02
N ASP A 110 40.31 -8.17 -48.21
CA ASP A 110 41.71 -8.27 -48.62
C ASP A 110 42.64 -7.25 -47.93
N ASN A 111 42.08 -6.23 -47.28
CA ASN A 111 42.83 -5.23 -46.51
C ASN A 111 42.50 -5.33 -45.02
N ASN A 112 43.50 -5.72 -44.22
CA ASN A 112 43.38 -5.92 -42.78
C ASN A 112 43.17 -4.63 -41.97
N ASP A 113 43.40 -3.45 -42.56
CA ASP A 113 43.17 -2.17 -41.90
C ASP A 113 41.69 -1.73 -41.98
N ASN A 114 40.83 -2.51 -42.63
CA ASN A 114 39.39 -2.30 -42.65
C ASN A 114 38.79 -2.70 -41.30
N VAL A 115 37.85 -1.88 -40.82
CA VAL A 115 37.20 -2.11 -39.52
C VAL A 115 35.70 -2.35 -39.74
N PHE A 116 35.20 -3.44 -39.16
CA PHE A 116 33.80 -3.84 -39.20
C PHE A 116 33.18 -3.78 -37.81
N PHE A 117 32.02 -3.14 -37.70
CA PHE A 117 31.20 -3.16 -36.49
C PHE A 117 29.83 -3.75 -36.81
N TYR A 118 29.58 -4.95 -36.30
CA TYR A 118 28.33 -5.69 -36.55
C TYR A 118 27.23 -5.27 -35.57
N GLN A 119 26.00 -5.21 -36.08
CA GLN A 119 24.75 -5.00 -35.35
C GLN A 119 23.70 -5.97 -35.94
N ASN A 120 22.55 -6.18 -35.26
CA ASN A 120 21.59 -7.24 -35.62
C ASN A 120 21.28 -7.38 -37.12
N ASN A 121 20.97 -6.28 -37.83
CA ASN A 121 20.63 -6.29 -39.25
C ASN A 121 21.56 -5.42 -40.12
N LYS A 122 22.67 -4.94 -39.56
CA LYS A 122 23.57 -4.03 -40.27
C LYS A 122 25.02 -4.17 -39.86
N VAL A 123 25.91 -3.78 -40.76
CA VAL A 123 27.34 -3.66 -40.50
C VAL A 123 27.81 -2.26 -40.84
N ARG A 124 28.60 -1.67 -39.93
CA ARG A 124 29.30 -0.42 -40.18
C ARG A 124 30.73 -0.72 -40.59
N ILE A 125 31.20 -0.02 -41.61
CA ILE A 125 32.45 -0.31 -42.29
C ILE A 125 33.25 0.98 -42.39
N THR A 126 34.48 0.95 -41.87
CA THR A 126 35.51 1.93 -42.18
C THR A 126 36.49 1.27 -43.14
N ALA A 127 36.34 1.58 -44.43
CA ALA A 127 37.08 0.94 -45.50
C ALA A 127 38.26 1.78 -45.99
N LYS A 128 39.34 1.11 -46.40
CA LYS A 128 40.50 1.70 -47.07
C LYS A 128 40.27 1.72 -48.59
N PRO A 129 40.86 2.70 -49.30
CA PRO A 129 40.80 2.76 -50.76
C PRO A 129 41.26 1.45 -51.40
N TRP A 130 40.61 1.06 -52.50
CA TRP A 130 40.91 -0.16 -53.28
C TRP A 130 40.71 -1.50 -52.58
N SER A 131 40.15 -1.52 -51.36
CA SER A 131 39.84 -2.79 -50.71
C SER A 131 38.66 -3.50 -51.36
N ASN A 132 38.73 -4.83 -51.42
CA ASN A 132 37.61 -5.70 -51.73
C ASN A 132 37.08 -6.28 -50.42
N ILE A 133 35.80 -6.07 -50.18
CA ILE A 133 35.10 -6.45 -48.96
C ILE A 133 33.97 -7.40 -49.34
N THR A 134 33.83 -8.51 -48.63
CA THR A 134 32.69 -9.41 -48.79
C THR A 134 31.94 -9.49 -47.48
N CYS A 135 30.67 -9.07 -47.48
CA CYS A 135 29.78 -9.15 -46.34
C CYS A 135 28.68 -10.19 -46.58
N ILE A 136 28.61 -11.20 -45.72
CA ILE A 136 27.65 -12.29 -45.76
C ILE A 136 26.59 -12.04 -44.69
N PHE A 137 25.33 -11.97 -45.11
CA PHE A 137 24.14 -11.88 -44.26
C PHE A 137 23.46 -13.24 -44.26
N ASN A 138 23.63 -13.99 -43.16
CA ASN A 138 22.93 -15.26 -42.99
C ASN A 138 21.56 -14.96 -42.40
N ASN A 139 20.49 -15.44 -43.03
CA ASN A 139 19.11 -15.25 -42.62
C ASN A 139 18.50 -16.59 -42.25
N LYS A 140 17.95 -16.70 -41.04
CA LYS A 140 17.19 -17.88 -40.62
C LYS A 140 15.69 -17.63 -40.71
N LYS A 141 14.95 -18.71 -40.96
CA LYS A 141 13.49 -18.68 -40.90
C LYS A 141 13.02 -18.63 -39.45
N VAL A 142 12.05 -17.78 -39.16
CA VAL A 142 11.41 -17.72 -37.85
C VAL A 142 10.46 -18.91 -37.70
N VAL A 143 10.48 -19.56 -36.53
CA VAL A 143 9.58 -20.69 -36.22
C VAL A 143 8.12 -20.31 -36.45
N SER A 144 7.36 -21.16 -37.17
CA SER A 144 5.95 -20.89 -37.48
C SER A 144 5.02 -21.16 -36.29
N LYS A 145 4.99 -20.22 -35.33
CA LYS A 145 3.98 -20.11 -34.27
C LYS A 145 3.32 -18.74 -34.30
N THR A 146 2.11 -18.63 -33.75
CA THR A 146 1.53 -17.31 -33.46
C THR A 146 2.40 -16.63 -32.41
N PRO A 147 2.90 -15.41 -32.64
CA PRO A 147 3.77 -14.73 -31.70
C PRO A 147 2.99 -14.38 -30.44
N VAL A 148 3.59 -14.55 -29.27
CA VAL A 148 3.03 -14.14 -28.00
C VAL A 148 3.79 -12.94 -27.44
N LEU A 149 3.07 -11.94 -26.96
CA LEU A 149 3.62 -10.76 -26.30
C LEU A 149 3.18 -10.73 -24.83
N ILE A 150 4.16 -10.74 -23.92
CA ILE A 150 3.93 -10.54 -22.48
C ILE A 150 4.00 -9.03 -22.18
N VAL A 151 2.91 -8.47 -21.69
CA VAL A 151 2.79 -7.07 -21.25
C VAL A 151 2.77 -7.04 -19.72
N PRO A 152 3.83 -6.53 -19.07
CA PRO A 152 3.92 -6.52 -17.61
C PRO A 152 3.00 -5.48 -16.98
N GLY A 153 2.81 -5.55 -15.66
CA GLY A 153 2.17 -4.53 -14.84
C GLY A 153 3.11 -3.43 -14.39
N ILE A 154 2.61 -2.60 -13.46
CA ILE A 154 3.40 -1.57 -12.80
C ILE A 154 4.62 -2.19 -12.11
N MET A 155 5.78 -1.54 -12.20
CA MET A 155 7.06 -2.05 -11.69
C MET A 155 7.53 -3.39 -12.27
N GLY A 156 6.90 -3.91 -13.34
CA GLY A 156 7.31 -5.15 -13.98
C GLY A 156 8.44 -5.01 -15.00
N THR A 157 9.08 -3.84 -15.11
CA THR A 157 10.21 -3.55 -16.01
C THR A 157 11.34 -2.91 -15.21
N GLU A 158 12.58 -3.32 -15.48
CA GLU A 158 13.78 -2.72 -14.88
C GLU A 158 13.91 -1.24 -15.25
N MET A 159 14.38 -0.42 -14.33
CA MET A 159 14.62 1.01 -14.54
C MET A 159 16.06 1.36 -14.21
N PHE A 160 16.67 2.20 -15.04
CA PHE A 160 18.05 2.65 -14.91
C PHE A 160 18.16 4.17 -14.99
N LYS A 161 19.20 4.73 -14.37
CA LYS A 161 19.73 6.05 -14.68
C LYS A 161 21.14 5.86 -15.21
N ASP A 162 21.35 6.16 -16.49
CA ASP A 162 22.58 5.84 -17.21
C ASP A 162 22.92 4.34 -17.11
N THR A 163 23.82 3.96 -16.20
CA THR A 163 24.23 2.57 -15.93
C THR A 163 23.82 2.08 -14.54
N GLU A 164 23.28 2.97 -13.70
CA GLU A 164 22.85 2.64 -12.35
C GLU A 164 21.46 2.01 -12.38
N LYS A 165 21.32 0.78 -11.85
CA LYS A 165 20.03 0.10 -11.73
C LYS A 165 19.21 0.71 -10.60
N LEU A 166 18.16 1.45 -10.93
CA LEU A 166 17.25 2.03 -9.95
C LEU A 166 16.18 1.04 -9.51
N TRP A 167 15.79 0.12 -10.39
CA TRP A 167 14.75 -0.86 -10.09
C TRP A 167 14.90 -2.15 -10.91
N PRO A 168 14.66 -3.32 -10.30
CA PRO A 168 14.81 -3.61 -8.88
C PRO A 168 16.30 -3.77 -8.54
N ASP A 169 16.75 -3.17 -7.45
CA ASP A 169 18.10 -3.40 -6.91
C ASP A 169 18.01 -4.10 -5.55
N THR A 170 17.81 -5.41 -5.62
CA THR A 170 17.57 -6.26 -4.44
C THR A 170 18.73 -6.26 -3.46
N THR A 171 19.96 -6.06 -3.94
CA THR A 171 21.14 -5.97 -3.07
C THR A 171 21.10 -4.71 -2.22
N ARG A 172 20.72 -3.57 -2.81
CA ARG A 172 20.58 -2.31 -2.06
C ARG A 172 19.34 -2.27 -1.18
N MET A 173 18.23 -2.88 -1.59
CA MET A 173 17.00 -2.98 -0.81
C MET A 173 17.19 -3.86 0.45
N MET A 174 17.93 -4.96 0.35
CA MET A 174 18.22 -5.84 1.50
C MET A 174 19.06 -5.17 2.61
N ASN A 175 19.64 -3.99 2.36
CA ASN A 175 20.41 -3.29 3.37
C ASN A 175 19.45 -2.50 4.30
N PRO A 176 19.29 -2.88 5.58
CA PRO A 176 18.34 -2.24 6.49
C PRO A 176 18.72 -0.80 6.86
N PHE A 177 19.94 -0.36 6.53
CA PHE A 177 20.37 1.03 6.71
C PHE A 177 20.07 1.92 5.51
N ASN A 178 19.56 1.34 4.42
CA ASN A 178 19.16 2.07 3.22
C ASN A 178 17.66 2.40 3.31
N THR A 179 17.30 3.62 2.94
CA THR A 179 15.89 4.05 2.87
C THR A 179 15.31 3.86 1.47
N ASP A 180 16.00 3.12 0.61
CA ASP A 180 15.78 3.01 -0.83
C ASP A 180 15.86 4.33 -1.61
N SER A 181 16.46 5.38 -1.04
CA SER A 181 16.54 6.73 -1.66
C SER A 181 17.34 6.77 -2.97
N PHE A 182 17.95 5.67 -3.39
CA PHE A 182 18.49 5.55 -4.74
C PHE A 182 17.38 5.50 -5.80
N MET A 183 16.14 5.22 -5.42
CA MET A 183 14.95 5.24 -6.27
C MET A 183 14.40 6.65 -6.48
N ASP A 184 14.87 7.68 -5.75
CA ASP A 184 14.49 9.10 -5.90
C ASP A 184 14.39 9.59 -7.36
N PRO A 185 15.31 9.24 -8.29
CA PRO A 185 15.22 9.68 -9.68
C PRO A 185 13.97 9.18 -10.42
N LEU A 186 13.29 8.15 -9.91
CA LEU A 186 12.05 7.64 -10.48
C LEU A 186 10.87 8.59 -10.23
N ALA A 187 10.97 9.53 -9.28
CA ALA A 187 9.87 10.42 -8.91
C ALA A 187 9.52 11.45 -10.00
N PHE A 188 8.30 11.97 -9.91
CA PHE A 188 7.74 13.03 -10.76
C PHE A 188 7.50 14.28 -9.90
N ASN A 189 7.61 15.46 -10.51
CA ASN A 189 7.22 16.72 -9.86
C ASN A 189 5.70 16.94 -9.94
N GLU A 190 5.21 17.98 -9.28
CA GLU A 190 3.77 18.31 -9.22
C GLU A 190 3.11 18.54 -10.58
N ASN A 191 3.90 18.91 -11.60
CA ASN A 191 3.43 19.09 -12.97
C ASN A 191 3.48 17.81 -13.80
N LEU A 192 3.70 16.65 -13.16
CA LEU A 192 3.82 15.34 -13.78
C LEU A 192 4.96 15.24 -14.80
N ASN A 193 6.02 16.01 -14.59
CA ASN A 193 7.28 15.81 -15.33
C ASN A 193 8.22 14.97 -14.49
N PRO A 194 8.97 14.04 -15.09
CA PRO A 194 9.97 13.26 -14.37
C PRO A 194 11.02 14.21 -13.77
N ILE A 195 11.44 13.95 -12.53
CA ILE A 195 12.50 14.73 -11.88
C ILE A 195 13.85 14.45 -12.55
N GLU A 196 14.08 13.20 -12.98
CA GLU A 196 15.22 12.79 -13.79
C GLU A 196 14.77 12.41 -15.20
N THR A 197 15.28 13.11 -16.20
CA THR A 197 14.92 12.91 -17.62
C THR A 197 15.68 11.75 -18.26
N ASN A 198 16.83 11.36 -17.70
CA ASN A 198 17.68 10.30 -18.27
C ASN A 198 17.37 8.90 -17.73
N VAL A 199 16.15 8.69 -17.22
CA VAL A 199 15.70 7.37 -16.80
C VAL A 199 15.35 6.54 -18.03
N THR A 200 15.88 5.31 -18.09
CA THR A 200 15.65 4.37 -19.19
C THR A 200 15.12 3.04 -18.68
N THR A 201 14.49 2.27 -19.57
CA THR A 201 13.97 0.93 -19.27
C THR A 201 14.99 -0.15 -19.63
N GLY A 202 15.03 -1.22 -18.83
CA GLY A 202 15.74 -2.45 -19.13
C GLY A 202 14.79 -3.53 -19.64
N GLN A 203 14.94 -4.76 -19.11
CA GLN A 203 14.07 -5.87 -19.49
C GLN A 203 12.83 -5.97 -18.60
N VAL A 204 11.85 -6.76 -19.02
CA VAL A 204 10.77 -7.21 -18.14
C VAL A 204 11.36 -8.14 -17.07
N LEU A 205 10.90 -8.01 -15.82
CA LEU A 205 11.48 -8.78 -14.72
C LEU A 205 11.31 -10.29 -14.93
N ASN A 206 12.36 -11.05 -14.63
CA ASN A 206 12.32 -12.52 -14.62
C ASN A 206 12.05 -12.99 -13.19
N ARG A 207 13.04 -13.63 -12.56
CA ARG A 207 13.04 -13.92 -11.13
C ARG A 207 13.93 -12.92 -10.41
N GLU A 208 13.43 -12.35 -9.33
CA GLU A 208 14.15 -11.43 -8.45
C GLU A 208 14.03 -11.94 -7.00
N LEU A 209 15.15 -12.36 -6.40
CA LEU A 209 15.15 -13.09 -5.12
C LEU A 209 14.22 -14.32 -5.15
N THR A 210 13.23 -14.37 -4.26
CA THR A 210 12.21 -15.43 -4.17
C THR A 210 10.98 -15.15 -5.02
N LEU A 211 10.89 -13.98 -5.66
CA LEU A 211 9.77 -13.56 -6.50
C LEU A 211 10.01 -14.03 -7.93
N ASP A 212 9.14 -14.90 -8.44
CA ASP A 212 9.13 -15.30 -9.85
C ASP A 212 8.06 -14.51 -10.60
N TYR A 213 8.49 -13.49 -11.34
CA TYR A 213 7.58 -12.64 -12.09
C TYR A 213 7.22 -13.28 -13.44
N THR A 214 8.17 -13.39 -14.37
CA THR A 214 7.92 -14.00 -15.71
C THR A 214 8.77 -15.21 -16.05
N GLU A 215 9.78 -15.57 -15.25
CA GLU A 215 10.73 -16.61 -15.60
C GLU A 215 10.04 -17.97 -15.78
N GLY A 216 9.21 -18.36 -14.81
CA GLY A 216 8.44 -19.60 -14.88
C GLY A 216 7.54 -19.67 -16.11
N LEU A 217 6.83 -18.58 -16.42
CA LEU A 217 5.96 -18.51 -17.60
C LEU A 217 6.74 -18.62 -18.92
N LYS A 218 7.86 -17.91 -19.06
CA LYS A 218 8.68 -17.96 -20.27
C LYS A 218 9.25 -19.36 -20.49
N ASN A 219 9.75 -20.00 -19.43
CA ASN A 219 10.23 -21.38 -19.48
C ASN A 219 9.13 -22.35 -19.92
N GLU A 220 7.89 -22.14 -19.47
CA GLU A 220 6.73 -22.94 -19.87
C GLU A 220 6.43 -22.79 -21.38
N PHE A 221 6.49 -21.57 -21.91
CA PHE A 221 6.37 -21.32 -23.35
C PHE A 221 7.53 -21.94 -24.17
N ILE A 222 8.76 -21.81 -23.68
CA ILE A 222 9.95 -22.42 -24.30
C ILE A 222 9.82 -23.94 -24.35
N GLY A 223 9.28 -24.55 -23.29
CA GLY A 223 8.94 -25.98 -23.25
C GLY A 223 7.93 -26.40 -24.33
N GLN A 224 7.09 -25.48 -24.81
CA GLN A 224 6.17 -25.69 -25.94
C GLN A 224 6.75 -25.26 -27.30
N GLY A 225 8.05 -24.99 -27.38
CA GLY A 225 8.76 -24.65 -28.61
C GLY A 225 8.65 -23.19 -29.04
N TYR A 226 8.26 -22.28 -28.14
CA TYR A 226 8.44 -20.86 -28.37
C TYR A 226 9.92 -20.47 -28.18
N VAL A 227 10.35 -19.40 -28.84
CA VAL A 227 11.72 -18.91 -28.80
C VAL A 227 11.71 -17.42 -28.51
N GLU A 228 12.44 -17.00 -27.46
CA GLU A 228 12.56 -15.59 -27.08
C GLU A 228 13.13 -14.75 -28.25
N GLY A 229 12.49 -13.62 -28.50
CA GLY A 229 12.86 -12.72 -29.59
C GLY A 229 12.50 -13.22 -30.99
N GLU A 230 11.82 -14.37 -31.12
CA GLU A 230 11.33 -14.90 -32.41
C GLU A 230 9.82 -15.11 -32.39
N THR A 231 9.31 -15.81 -31.39
CA THR A 231 7.88 -16.13 -31.22
C THR A 231 7.38 -15.80 -29.82
N LEU A 232 8.28 -15.61 -28.85
CA LEU A 232 7.99 -15.12 -27.50
C LEU A 232 8.64 -13.77 -27.31
N PHE A 233 7.83 -12.76 -27.02
CA PHE A 233 8.25 -11.37 -26.86
C PHE A 233 7.77 -10.82 -25.52
N THR A 234 8.48 -9.83 -25.02
CA THR A 234 8.07 -9.01 -23.87
C THR A 234 7.96 -7.55 -24.30
N PHE A 235 7.17 -6.78 -23.55
CA PHE A 235 7.03 -5.33 -23.74
C PHE A 235 7.53 -4.60 -22.49
N PRO A 236 8.85 -4.37 -22.33
CA PRO A 236 9.33 -3.47 -21.30
C PRO A 236 8.89 -2.04 -21.60
N TYR A 237 8.32 -1.35 -20.62
CA TYR A 237 7.86 0.04 -20.76
C TYR A 237 8.07 0.82 -19.47
N ASP A 238 8.09 2.15 -19.57
CA ASP A 238 8.21 3.02 -18.40
C ASP A 238 6.88 3.08 -17.67
N TRP A 239 6.75 2.20 -16.67
CA TRP A 239 5.53 2.01 -15.90
C TRP A 239 5.14 3.23 -15.08
N ARG A 240 6.04 4.21 -14.89
CA ARG A 240 5.74 5.45 -14.16
C ARG A 240 4.71 6.30 -14.87
N TYR A 241 4.73 6.29 -16.21
CA TYR A 241 3.75 6.99 -17.04
C TYR A 241 2.39 6.28 -17.11
N GLY A 242 2.30 5.01 -16.71
CA GLY A 242 1.04 4.28 -16.73
C GLY A 242 0.43 4.15 -18.13
N VAL A 243 -0.90 4.27 -18.18
CA VAL A 243 -1.71 4.27 -19.40
C VAL A 243 -2.04 5.70 -19.84
N SER A 244 -2.22 6.63 -18.89
CA SER A 244 -2.67 8.00 -19.16
C SER A 244 -1.56 9.04 -19.33
N GLY A 245 -0.35 8.76 -18.81
CA GLY A 245 0.79 9.66 -18.87
C GLY A 245 1.40 9.78 -20.27
N LYS A 246 2.12 10.89 -20.49
CA LYS A 246 2.76 11.23 -21.77
C LYS A 246 4.23 11.55 -21.58
N PHE A 247 5.06 11.06 -22.50
CA PHE A 247 6.46 11.44 -22.58
C PHE A 247 6.61 12.89 -23.08
N ALA A 248 7.82 13.44 -22.98
CA ALA A 248 8.11 14.82 -23.34
C ALA A 248 7.85 15.13 -24.84
N ASP A 249 7.94 14.12 -25.71
CA ASP A 249 7.63 14.21 -27.14
C ASP A 249 6.13 14.01 -27.46
N GLY A 250 5.30 13.80 -26.44
CA GLY A 250 3.87 13.59 -26.55
C GLY A 250 3.45 12.14 -26.79
N THR A 251 4.39 11.21 -26.97
CA THR A 251 4.09 9.78 -27.11
C THR A 251 3.57 9.19 -25.79
N THR A 252 2.89 8.04 -25.87
CA THR A 252 2.39 7.29 -24.72
C THR A 252 2.90 5.85 -24.72
N ASN A 253 2.77 5.16 -23.59
CA ASN A 253 3.02 3.71 -23.54
C ASN A 253 2.07 2.93 -24.48
N VAL A 254 0.88 3.45 -24.80
CA VAL A 254 -0.06 2.85 -25.76
C VAL A 254 0.49 2.92 -27.18
N ASP A 255 1.09 4.05 -27.56
CA ASP A 255 1.75 4.21 -28.87
C ASP A 255 2.98 3.30 -28.98
N MET A 256 3.74 3.17 -27.89
CA MET A 256 4.87 2.24 -27.84
C MET A 256 4.43 0.78 -27.96
N LEU A 257 3.30 0.41 -27.34
CA LEU A 257 2.75 -0.94 -27.47
C LEU A 257 2.32 -1.21 -28.92
N LYS A 258 1.67 -0.24 -29.58
CA LYS A 258 1.34 -0.33 -31.00
C LYS A 258 2.59 -0.58 -31.85
N ASN A 259 3.64 0.22 -31.67
CA ASN A 259 4.90 0.06 -32.40
C ASN A 259 5.54 -1.31 -32.14
N LYS A 260 5.48 -1.82 -30.91
CA LYS A 260 5.97 -3.16 -30.57
C LYS A 260 5.20 -4.24 -31.33
N ILE A 261 3.87 -4.17 -31.36
CA ILE A 261 3.02 -5.12 -32.08
C ILE A 261 3.35 -5.09 -33.58
N GLU A 262 3.40 -3.92 -34.19
CA GLU A 262 3.76 -3.75 -35.61
C GLU A 262 5.15 -4.33 -35.92
N SER A 263 6.14 -4.12 -35.03
CA SER A 263 7.48 -4.70 -35.18
C SER A 263 7.48 -6.23 -35.14
N ILE A 264 6.65 -6.84 -34.28
CA ILE A 264 6.54 -8.29 -34.16
C ILE A 264 5.89 -8.87 -35.43
N LEU A 265 4.82 -8.25 -35.93
CA LEU A 265 4.14 -8.68 -37.15
C LEU A 265 5.08 -8.59 -38.35
N ALA A 266 5.83 -7.49 -38.47
CA ALA A 266 6.83 -7.30 -39.53
C ALA A 266 7.95 -8.34 -39.44
N GLN A 267 8.43 -8.67 -38.23
CA GLN A 267 9.47 -9.67 -38.03
C GLN A 267 8.97 -11.10 -38.35
N THR A 268 7.78 -11.44 -37.88
CA THR A 268 7.25 -12.82 -37.92
C THR A 268 6.48 -13.15 -39.19
N GLY A 269 6.06 -12.13 -39.95
CA GLY A 269 5.19 -12.28 -41.11
C GLY A 269 3.78 -12.77 -40.77
N LYS A 270 3.34 -12.58 -39.53
CA LYS A 270 2.02 -12.99 -39.04
C LYS A 270 1.06 -11.80 -39.07
N ASP A 271 -0.23 -12.09 -39.26
CA ASP A 271 -1.27 -11.04 -39.31
C ASP A 271 -1.73 -10.60 -37.93
N LYS A 272 -1.57 -11.46 -36.92
CA LYS A 272 -1.97 -11.23 -35.54
C LYS A 272 -0.98 -11.83 -34.56
N ILE A 273 -0.99 -11.29 -33.33
CA ILE A 273 -0.30 -11.83 -32.17
C ILE A 273 -1.30 -12.27 -31.09
N ASP A 274 -0.83 -13.08 -30.15
CA ASP A 274 -1.51 -13.31 -28.89
C ASP A 274 -0.86 -12.47 -27.78
N VAL A 275 -1.65 -12.02 -26.80
CA VAL A 275 -1.18 -11.17 -25.70
C VAL A 275 -1.45 -11.82 -24.35
N VAL A 276 -0.46 -11.81 -23.47
CA VAL A 276 -0.60 -12.12 -22.04
C VAL A 276 -0.32 -10.84 -21.27
N ALA A 277 -1.31 -10.29 -20.60
CA ALA A 277 -1.22 -8.99 -19.94
C ALA A 277 -1.48 -9.12 -18.44
N HIS A 278 -0.52 -8.67 -17.64
CA HIS A 278 -0.57 -8.74 -16.18
C HIS A 278 -0.89 -7.37 -15.57
N SER A 279 -1.79 -7.35 -14.58
CA SER A 279 -2.05 -6.16 -13.77
C SER A 279 -2.34 -4.92 -14.64
N MET A 280 -1.63 -3.79 -14.42
CA MET A 280 -1.75 -2.57 -15.23
C MET A 280 -1.50 -2.78 -16.74
N GLY A 281 -0.71 -3.79 -17.12
CA GLY A 281 -0.50 -4.14 -18.53
C GLY A 281 -1.79 -4.54 -19.24
N GLY A 282 -2.77 -5.06 -18.51
CA GLY A 282 -4.11 -5.33 -19.03
C GLY A 282 -4.89 -4.06 -19.35
N LEU A 283 -4.81 -3.03 -18.50
CA LEU A 283 -5.39 -1.71 -18.78
C LEU A 283 -4.73 -1.06 -20.01
N LEU A 284 -3.40 -1.17 -20.11
CA LEU A 284 -2.64 -0.68 -21.26
C LEU A 284 -3.06 -1.40 -22.56
N THR A 285 -3.14 -2.73 -22.53
CA THR A 285 -3.62 -3.56 -23.66
C THR A 285 -5.05 -3.19 -24.04
N LYS A 286 -5.93 -3.02 -23.06
CA LYS A 286 -7.33 -2.63 -23.28
C LYS A 286 -7.42 -1.25 -23.95
N LYS A 287 -6.61 -0.29 -23.50
CA LYS A 287 -6.57 1.06 -24.08
C LYS A 287 -6.08 1.04 -25.52
N TYR A 288 -5.05 0.26 -25.82
CA TYR A 288 -4.59 0.04 -27.18
C TYR A 288 -5.70 -0.47 -28.11
N VAL A 289 -6.48 -1.46 -27.68
CA VAL A 289 -7.61 -1.99 -28.47
C VAL A 289 -8.71 -0.94 -28.64
N VAL A 290 -9.06 -0.22 -27.57
CA VAL A 290 -10.06 0.87 -27.62
C VAL A 290 -9.67 1.96 -28.62
N ASP A 291 -8.38 2.25 -28.75
CA ASP A 291 -7.85 3.26 -29.69
C ASP A 291 -7.68 2.71 -31.12
N ASN A 292 -7.67 1.38 -31.31
CA ASN A 292 -7.41 0.72 -32.60
C ASN A 292 -8.49 -0.35 -32.93
N GLN A 293 -9.76 -0.06 -32.65
CA GLN A 293 -10.87 -1.04 -32.66
C GLN A 293 -11.01 -1.87 -33.95
N VAL A 294 -10.65 -1.30 -35.09
CA VAL A 294 -10.78 -1.93 -36.42
C VAL A 294 -9.61 -2.86 -36.73
N ASP A 295 -8.39 -2.49 -36.31
CA ASP A 295 -7.17 -3.18 -36.75
C ASP A 295 -6.10 -3.26 -35.65
N HIS A 296 -6.51 -3.78 -34.50
CA HIS A 296 -5.66 -3.94 -33.32
C HIS A 296 -4.69 -5.15 -33.42
N LYS A 297 -4.77 -5.99 -34.45
CA LYS A 297 -3.84 -7.12 -34.69
C LYS A 297 -3.67 -8.14 -33.54
N ILE A 298 -4.62 -8.22 -32.60
CA ILE A 298 -4.61 -9.21 -31.51
C ILE A 298 -5.57 -10.35 -31.85
N ASN A 299 -5.17 -11.58 -31.59
CA ASN A 299 -5.98 -12.77 -31.76
C ASN A 299 -6.57 -13.22 -30.41
N LYS A 300 -5.72 -13.70 -29.48
CA LYS A 300 -6.11 -13.98 -28.09
C LYS A 300 -5.54 -12.94 -27.13
N ALA A 301 -6.28 -12.68 -26.05
CA ALA A 301 -5.78 -11.92 -24.91
C ALA A 301 -6.04 -12.68 -23.61
N VAL A 302 -5.00 -12.91 -22.80
CA VAL A 302 -5.11 -13.49 -21.47
C VAL A 302 -4.81 -12.39 -20.44
N PHE A 303 -5.84 -11.93 -19.75
CA PHE A 303 -5.73 -10.95 -18.67
C PHE A 303 -5.47 -11.67 -17.36
N VAL A 304 -4.46 -11.22 -16.62
CA VAL A 304 -3.99 -11.87 -15.39
C VAL A 304 -3.96 -10.82 -14.27
N GLY A 305 -4.89 -10.93 -13.31
CA GLY A 305 -4.99 -10.01 -12.16
C GLY A 305 -5.26 -8.55 -12.54
N VAL A 306 -5.91 -8.27 -13.68
CA VAL A 306 -6.03 -6.89 -14.18
C VAL A 306 -7.02 -6.07 -13.33
N PRO A 307 -6.64 -4.93 -12.72
CA PRO A 307 -7.56 -4.07 -11.96
C PRO A 307 -8.44 -3.25 -12.90
N ASN A 308 -9.38 -3.90 -13.60
CA ASN A 308 -10.18 -3.30 -14.67
C ASN A 308 -10.95 -2.03 -14.28
N THR A 309 -11.28 -1.87 -12.99
CA THR A 309 -11.96 -0.69 -12.45
C THR A 309 -11.13 -0.03 -11.32
N GLY A 310 -9.84 -0.33 -11.25
CA GLY A 310 -8.93 0.12 -10.19
C GLY A 310 -8.92 -0.79 -8.96
N ALA A 311 -8.07 -0.45 -7.99
CA ALA A 311 -7.86 -1.18 -6.74
C ALA A 311 -7.69 -0.21 -5.56
N PRO A 312 -8.41 -0.40 -4.43
CA PRO A 312 -8.27 0.46 -3.25
C PRO A 312 -6.85 0.48 -2.64
N GLU A 313 -6.02 -0.53 -2.88
CA GLU A 313 -4.60 -0.54 -2.48
C GLU A 313 -3.81 0.64 -3.09
N ALA A 314 -4.20 1.16 -4.26
CA ALA A 314 -3.59 2.34 -4.85
C ALA A 314 -3.77 3.60 -3.98
N ILE A 315 -4.91 3.73 -3.29
CA ILE A 315 -5.18 4.83 -2.35
C ILE A 315 -4.21 4.74 -1.17
N LYS A 316 -4.08 3.55 -0.58
CA LYS A 316 -3.13 3.31 0.51
C LYS A 316 -1.69 3.58 0.06
N THR A 317 -1.30 3.12 -1.12
CA THR A 317 0.06 3.33 -1.65
C THR A 317 0.39 4.82 -1.75
N LEU A 318 -0.53 5.64 -2.27
CA LEU A 318 -0.33 7.10 -2.38
C LEU A 318 -0.30 7.82 -1.03
N ILE A 319 -1.08 7.35 -0.04
CA ILE A 319 -1.24 8.02 1.26
C ILE A 319 -0.22 7.55 2.30
N GLN A 320 0.03 6.25 2.36
CA GLN A 320 0.80 5.59 3.42
C GLN A 320 2.07 4.92 2.89
N GLY A 321 2.12 4.58 1.60
CA GLY A 321 3.12 3.68 1.04
C GLY A 321 2.68 2.22 1.10
N SER A 322 3.32 1.39 0.30
CA SER A 322 3.12 -0.06 0.27
C SER A 322 4.31 -0.69 -0.45
N ASN A 323 4.90 -1.72 0.13
CA ASN A 323 5.92 -2.53 -0.55
C ASN A 323 5.33 -3.43 -1.64
N MET A 324 4.00 -3.44 -1.84
CA MET A 324 3.32 -4.25 -2.87
C MET A 324 3.72 -5.74 -2.83
N ASP A 325 3.90 -6.29 -1.62
CA ASP A 325 4.37 -7.66 -1.41
C ASP A 325 5.79 -7.95 -1.94
N ILE A 326 6.57 -6.91 -2.26
CA ILE A 326 7.95 -7.02 -2.73
C ILE A 326 8.89 -7.02 -1.51
N PRO A 327 9.65 -8.11 -1.27
CA PRO A 327 10.56 -8.18 -0.13
C PRO A 327 11.58 -7.06 -0.11
N PHE A 328 11.86 -6.53 1.08
CA PHE A 328 12.86 -5.48 1.36
C PHE A 328 12.59 -4.10 0.76
N LEU A 329 11.53 -3.91 -0.02
CA LEU A 329 11.16 -2.59 -0.54
C LEU A 329 10.59 -1.72 0.58
N ASN A 330 11.08 -0.48 0.67
CA ASN A 330 10.65 0.49 1.68
C ASN A 330 9.33 1.20 1.30
N ASP A 331 8.28 1.01 2.11
CA ASP A 331 6.97 1.66 1.93
C ASP A 331 7.06 3.18 1.78
N ALA A 332 7.93 3.84 2.56
CA ALA A 332 8.07 5.30 2.54
C ALA A 332 8.70 5.81 1.25
N GLU A 333 9.61 5.03 0.65
CA GLU A 333 10.18 5.36 -0.65
C GLU A 333 9.15 5.16 -1.76
N VAL A 334 8.36 4.08 -1.72
CA VAL A 334 7.24 3.88 -2.67
C VAL A 334 6.24 5.02 -2.58
N LYS A 335 5.88 5.45 -1.36
CA LYS A 335 5.01 6.62 -1.14
C LYS A 335 5.59 7.87 -1.81
N LYS A 336 6.88 8.12 -1.63
CA LYS A 336 7.57 9.29 -2.18
C LYS A 336 7.56 9.30 -3.71
N ILE A 337 7.92 8.19 -4.36
CA ILE A 337 8.00 8.14 -5.82
C ILE A 337 6.61 8.12 -6.48
N SER A 338 5.60 7.54 -5.82
CA SER A 338 4.23 7.43 -6.36
C SER A 338 3.43 8.73 -6.28
N GLN A 339 3.80 9.67 -5.41
CA GLN A 339 3.02 10.88 -5.09
C GLN A 339 2.54 11.69 -6.31
N ASN A 340 3.33 11.73 -7.39
CA ASN A 340 2.98 12.40 -8.64
C ASN A 340 3.11 11.49 -9.87
N MET A 341 3.10 10.17 -9.68
CA MET A 341 3.34 9.19 -10.75
C MET A 341 2.02 8.85 -11.46
N PRO A 342 1.82 9.22 -12.75
CA PRO A 342 0.56 8.93 -13.46
C PRO A 342 0.11 7.46 -13.37
N GLY A 343 1.03 6.51 -13.48
CA GLY A 343 0.73 5.08 -13.38
C GLY A 343 0.16 4.64 -12.03
N ALA A 344 0.48 5.31 -10.93
CA ALA A 344 -0.13 5.02 -9.63
C ALA A 344 -1.60 5.50 -9.57
N TYR A 345 -1.90 6.62 -10.22
CA TYR A 345 -3.26 7.18 -10.28
C TYR A 345 -4.17 6.39 -11.22
N ASP A 346 -3.63 5.83 -12.30
CA ASP A 346 -4.36 4.95 -13.24
C ASP A 346 -4.86 3.66 -12.59
N LEU A 347 -4.47 3.37 -11.35
CA LEU A 347 -4.91 2.21 -10.59
C LEU A 347 -5.95 2.55 -9.51
N LEU A 348 -6.32 3.82 -9.37
CA LEU A 348 -7.34 4.24 -8.40
C LEU A 348 -8.72 3.67 -8.74
N PRO A 349 -9.56 3.33 -7.74
CA PRO A 349 -10.94 2.92 -7.97
C PRO A 349 -11.71 3.94 -8.81
N SER A 350 -12.35 3.47 -9.88
CA SER A 350 -13.14 4.31 -10.76
C SER A 350 -14.57 4.55 -10.24
N GLN A 351 -15.30 5.44 -10.92
CA GLN A 351 -16.75 5.57 -10.70
C GLN A 351 -17.46 4.23 -10.94
N THR A 352 -17.03 3.45 -11.93
CA THR A 352 -17.58 2.11 -12.21
C THR A 352 -17.31 1.13 -11.07
N TYR A 353 -16.14 1.20 -10.41
CA TYR A 353 -15.88 0.41 -9.19
C TYR A 353 -16.92 0.74 -8.11
N TYR A 354 -17.16 2.03 -7.86
CA TYR A 354 -18.14 2.46 -6.87
C TYR A 354 -19.55 2.02 -7.22
N ASP A 355 -19.97 2.18 -8.48
CA ASP A 355 -21.32 1.82 -8.92
C ASP A 355 -21.59 0.32 -8.73
N ASN A 356 -20.56 -0.52 -8.91
CA ASN A 356 -20.68 -1.97 -8.79
C ASN A 356 -20.50 -2.51 -7.36
N ASN A 357 -19.63 -1.88 -6.56
CA ASN A 357 -19.17 -2.43 -5.27
C ASN A 357 -19.52 -1.57 -4.06
N GLY A 358 -20.00 -0.35 -4.28
CA GLY A 358 -20.23 0.64 -3.24
C GLY A 358 -18.96 1.38 -2.83
N SER A 359 -18.99 1.92 -1.61
CA SER A 359 -17.92 2.79 -1.12
C SER A 359 -16.58 2.07 -1.03
N PHE A 360 -15.51 2.73 -1.50
CA PHE A 360 -14.12 2.33 -1.34
C PHE A 360 -13.34 3.23 -0.35
N VAL A 361 -14.00 4.24 0.23
CA VAL A 361 -13.47 5.08 1.31
C VAL A 361 -14.52 5.24 2.42
N LYS A 362 -14.17 4.84 3.63
CA LYS A 362 -14.95 5.09 4.84
C LYS A 362 -14.24 6.09 5.73
N THR A 363 -15.01 6.93 6.40
CA THR A 363 -14.50 7.82 7.44
C THR A 363 -15.10 7.44 8.79
N ILE A 364 -14.28 7.48 9.84
CA ILE A 364 -14.72 7.25 11.21
C ILE A 364 -14.25 8.44 12.06
N ASP A 365 -15.17 9.19 12.65
CA ASP A 365 -14.84 10.32 13.52
C ASP A 365 -15.07 9.96 15.00
N TYR A 366 -13.97 9.87 15.76
CA TYR A 366 -13.95 9.61 17.20
C TYR A 366 -13.92 10.90 18.04
N SER A 367 -14.00 12.08 17.44
CA SER A 367 -13.94 13.37 18.16
C SER A 367 -15.21 13.72 18.92
N SER A 368 -16.30 12.99 18.67
CA SER A 368 -17.63 13.17 19.27
C SER A 368 -17.95 12.03 20.26
N LEU A 369 -18.89 12.25 21.20
CA LEU A 369 -19.36 11.21 22.14
C LEU A 369 -20.01 10.00 21.44
N LEU A 370 -20.34 10.14 20.15
CA LEU A 370 -20.82 9.09 19.28
C LEU A 370 -19.83 8.93 18.12
N ASN A 371 -19.37 7.71 17.88
CA ASN A 371 -18.57 7.40 16.69
C ASN A 371 -19.46 7.67 15.46
N LEU A 372 -19.00 8.55 14.57
CA LEU A 372 -19.68 8.83 13.32
C LEU A 372 -18.96 8.11 12.20
N GLU A 373 -19.55 7.01 11.74
CA GLU A 373 -19.08 6.25 10.58
C GLU A 373 -19.83 6.71 9.32
N LYS A 374 -19.10 6.93 8.23
CA LYS A 374 -19.69 7.28 6.94
C LYS A 374 -18.92 6.60 5.80
N ASP A 375 -19.62 5.73 5.08
CA ASP A 375 -19.21 5.27 3.75
C ASP A 375 -19.39 6.43 2.76
N LEU A 376 -18.30 6.85 2.11
CA LEU A 376 -18.31 7.97 1.17
C LEU A 376 -18.77 7.52 -0.21
N ASN A 377 -19.52 8.35 -0.92
CA ASN A 377 -19.75 8.14 -2.35
C ASN A 377 -18.49 8.45 -3.18
N TYR A 378 -18.50 8.22 -4.49
CA TYR A 378 -17.32 8.48 -5.34
C TYR A 378 -16.83 9.93 -5.28
N GLN A 379 -17.71 10.93 -5.41
CA GLN A 379 -17.31 12.35 -5.38
C GLN A 379 -16.79 12.78 -4.00
N GLU A 380 -17.40 12.27 -2.94
CA GLU A 380 -16.92 12.47 -1.57
C GLU A 380 -15.57 11.80 -1.34
N SER A 381 -15.37 10.58 -1.84
CA SER A 381 -14.09 9.85 -1.74
C SER A 381 -12.98 10.60 -2.46
N LYS A 382 -13.24 11.06 -3.69
CA LYS A 382 -12.33 11.90 -4.48
C LYS A 382 -11.93 13.16 -3.71
N SER A 383 -12.93 13.95 -3.29
CA SER A 383 -12.69 15.20 -2.57
C SER A 383 -11.92 14.93 -1.27
N TYR A 384 -12.31 13.90 -0.53
CA TYR A 384 -11.66 13.53 0.72
C TYR A 384 -10.18 13.18 0.52
N ILE A 385 -9.87 12.34 -0.47
CA ILE A 385 -8.49 11.92 -0.75
C ILE A 385 -7.64 13.11 -1.20
N LEU A 386 -8.14 13.93 -2.13
CA LEU A 386 -7.42 15.09 -2.66
C LEU A 386 -7.19 16.16 -1.58
N ASP A 387 -8.24 16.53 -0.85
CA ASP A 387 -8.19 17.64 0.12
C ASP A 387 -7.45 17.26 1.40
N THR A 388 -7.64 16.03 1.90
CA THR A 388 -7.05 15.60 3.19
C THR A 388 -5.58 15.25 3.04
N TYR A 389 -5.20 14.63 1.93
CA TYR A 389 -3.85 14.10 1.72
C TYR A 389 -3.03 14.90 0.69
N ASN A 390 -3.59 15.98 0.13
CA ASN A 390 -2.93 16.83 -0.86
C ASN A 390 -2.37 16.03 -2.05
N LEU A 391 -3.17 15.08 -2.54
CA LEU A 391 -2.82 14.28 -3.71
C LEU A 391 -2.88 15.13 -4.99
N ASN A 392 -2.10 14.74 -6.00
CA ASN A 392 -2.01 15.47 -7.26
C ASN A 392 -3.35 15.49 -8.03
N GLN A 393 -3.95 16.67 -8.12
CA GLN A 393 -5.22 16.88 -8.81
C GLN A 393 -5.13 16.56 -10.32
N THR A 394 -4.02 16.92 -10.97
CA THR A 394 -3.84 16.70 -12.41
C THR A 394 -3.72 15.21 -12.73
N ALA A 395 -2.97 14.45 -11.95
CA ALA A 395 -2.85 13.00 -12.13
C ALA A 395 -4.19 12.29 -11.89
N PHE A 396 -4.93 12.71 -10.87
CA PHE A 396 -6.28 12.17 -10.62
C PHE A 396 -7.22 12.45 -11.81
N THR A 397 -7.20 13.66 -12.37
CA THR A 397 -8.01 14.00 -13.54
C THR A 397 -7.60 13.21 -14.79
N GLN A 398 -6.31 12.90 -14.96
CA GLN A 398 -5.84 12.02 -16.04
C GLN A 398 -6.37 10.58 -15.87
N SER A 399 -6.35 10.07 -14.64
CA SER A 399 -6.94 8.77 -14.29
C SER A 399 -8.45 8.73 -14.56
N GLU A 400 -9.21 9.78 -14.21
CA GLU A 400 -10.64 9.86 -14.53
C GLU A 400 -10.91 9.89 -16.04
N ALA A 401 -10.02 10.51 -16.82
CA ALA A 401 -10.13 10.53 -18.27
C ALA A 401 -9.83 9.15 -18.91
N LEU A 402 -9.05 8.30 -18.24
CA LEU A 402 -8.86 6.90 -18.59
C LEU A 402 -10.11 6.08 -18.22
N HIS A 403 -10.52 6.15 -16.94
CA HIS A 403 -11.60 5.36 -16.35
C HIS A 403 -13.01 5.91 -16.63
N THR A 404 -13.30 6.10 -17.92
CA THR A 404 -14.65 6.38 -18.39
C THR A 404 -15.52 5.12 -18.31
N SER A 405 -16.84 5.27 -18.19
CA SER A 405 -17.76 4.13 -18.25
C SER A 405 -17.63 3.34 -19.55
N THR A 406 -17.29 4.00 -20.66
CA THR A 406 -17.03 3.36 -21.96
C THR A 406 -15.77 2.50 -21.91
N PHE A 407 -14.69 3.00 -21.30
CA PHE A 407 -13.44 2.25 -21.18
C PHE A 407 -13.59 1.08 -20.19
N ASP A 408 -14.10 1.34 -18.99
CA ASP A 408 -14.22 0.32 -17.93
C ASP A 408 -15.11 -0.85 -18.36
N ASN A 409 -16.22 -0.56 -19.06
CA ASN A 409 -17.16 -1.58 -19.53
C ASN A 409 -16.88 -2.08 -20.95
N TYR A 410 -15.78 -1.66 -21.59
CA TYR A 410 -15.48 -2.05 -22.97
C TYR A 410 -15.32 -3.57 -23.10
N ASP A 411 -16.11 -4.19 -23.98
CA ASP A 411 -16.02 -5.62 -24.29
C ASP A 411 -15.07 -5.86 -25.47
N LEU A 412 -13.85 -6.29 -25.16
CA LEU A 412 -12.81 -6.63 -26.13
C LEU A 412 -13.25 -7.68 -27.15
N LYS A 413 -14.19 -8.57 -26.80
CA LYS A 413 -14.65 -9.63 -27.72
C LYS A 413 -15.40 -9.07 -28.92
N THR A 414 -15.98 -7.87 -28.79
CA THR A 414 -16.68 -7.19 -29.91
C THR A 414 -15.74 -6.84 -31.07
N THR A 415 -14.43 -6.84 -30.83
CA THR A 415 -13.39 -6.63 -31.84
C THR A 415 -12.85 -7.94 -32.44
N GLY A 416 -13.39 -9.10 -32.03
CA GLY A 416 -12.93 -10.41 -32.48
C GLY A 416 -11.72 -10.95 -31.71
N ILE A 417 -11.46 -10.42 -30.51
CA ILE A 417 -10.46 -10.96 -29.58
C ILE A 417 -11.06 -12.12 -28.78
N ASP A 418 -10.36 -13.24 -28.75
CA ASP A 418 -10.63 -14.33 -27.82
C ASP A 418 -10.06 -13.96 -26.43
N LEU A 419 -10.94 -13.42 -25.58
CA LEU A 419 -10.57 -12.94 -24.24
C LEU A 419 -10.66 -14.07 -23.19
N TYR A 420 -9.59 -14.20 -22.41
CA TYR A 420 -9.47 -15.05 -21.24
C TYR A 420 -9.10 -14.20 -20.02
N ASN A 421 -9.52 -14.64 -18.83
CA ASN A 421 -9.27 -13.94 -17.59
C ASN A 421 -8.83 -14.91 -16.48
N ILE A 422 -7.69 -14.63 -15.85
CA ILE A 422 -7.17 -15.34 -14.70
C ILE A 422 -7.18 -14.37 -13.52
N VAL A 423 -8.02 -14.67 -12.53
CA VAL A 423 -8.28 -13.81 -11.37
C VAL A 423 -7.67 -14.47 -10.13
N GLY A 424 -6.81 -13.78 -9.39
CA GLY A 424 -6.38 -14.31 -8.10
C GLY A 424 -7.50 -14.19 -7.06
N CYS A 425 -7.63 -15.21 -6.21
CA CYS A 425 -8.58 -15.21 -5.11
C CYS A 425 -8.00 -15.96 -3.90
N LYS A 426 -8.76 -15.94 -2.80
CA LYS A 426 -8.45 -16.53 -1.50
C LYS A 426 -7.29 -15.87 -0.75
N ASN A 427 -6.99 -14.61 -1.05
CA ASN A 427 -6.07 -13.78 -0.27
C ASN A 427 -6.79 -12.57 0.33
N TYR A 428 -6.35 -12.18 1.52
CA TYR A 428 -6.86 -11.01 2.25
C TYR A 428 -6.48 -9.72 1.50
N THR A 429 -7.44 -9.12 0.82
CA THR A 429 -7.20 -8.06 -0.18
C THR A 429 -8.02 -6.81 0.13
N MET A 430 -7.38 -5.64 0.08
CA MET A 430 -8.00 -4.37 0.44
C MET A 430 -9.14 -3.97 -0.50
N THR A 431 -10.34 -3.77 0.05
CA THR A 431 -11.53 -3.33 -0.68
C THR A 431 -12.02 -1.95 -0.28
N LYS A 432 -11.59 -1.45 0.88
CA LYS A 432 -11.94 -0.11 1.36
C LYS A 432 -10.80 0.49 2.17
N PHE A 433 -10.50 1.76 1.92
CA PHE A 433 -9.67 2.59 2.78
C PHE A 433 -10.52 3.17 3.91
N VAL A 434 -10.09 3.04 5.16
CA VAL A 434 -10.83 3.54 6.32
C VAL A 434 -10.00 4.61 6.99
N ALA A 435 -10.41 5.87 6.88
CA ALA A 435 -9.72 6.98 7.53
C ALA A 435 -10.34 7.29 8.88
N GLU A 436 -9.58 7.07 9.97
CA GLU A 436 -10.06 7.29 11.33
C GLU A 436 -9.53 8.60 11.91
N LYS A 437 -10.41 9.53 12.27
CA LYS A 437 -10.05 10.81 12.88
C LYS A 437 -10.18 10.72 14.41
N THR A 438 -9.06 10.85 15.12
CA THR A 438 -9.05 10.86 16.59
C THR A 438 -8.74 12.26 17.15
N ASN A 439 -9.33 12.61 18.29
CA ASN A 439 -9.02 13.83 19.02
C ASN A 439 -7.91 13.53 20.05
N ALA A 440 -6.65 13.80 19.70
CA ALA A 440 -5.56 13.69 20.66
C ALA A 440 -5.59 14.93 21.56
N MET A 441 -5.96 14.75 22.83
CA MET A 441 -6.17 15.80 23.82
C MET A 441 -4.93 16.64 24.20
N THR A 442 -3.88 16.68 23.37
CA THR A 442 -2.70 17.56 23.52
C THR A 442 -1.95 17.94 22.23
N THR A 443 -2.19 17.32 21.06
CA THR A 443 -1.45 17.62 19.81
C THR A 443 -2.23 17.22 18.54
N GLY A 444 -3.19 18.03 18.10
CA GLY A 444 -3.82 17.87 16.77
C GLY A 444 -4.68 16.62 16.58
N PHE A 445 -5.40 16.56 15.46
CA PHE A 445 -6.09 15.34 15.04
C PHE A 445 -5.06 14.36 14.50
N VAL A 446 -5.13 13.09 14.91
CA VAL A 446 -4.33 12.01 14.31
C VAL A 446 -5.26 11.18 13.46
N ASN A 447 -4.95 11.09 12.16
CA ASN A 447 -5.57 10.14 11.25
C ASN A 447 -4.89 8.78 11.44
N LEU A 448 -5.64 7.77 11.87
CA LEU A 448 -5.21 6.38 11.93
C LEU A 448 -5.92 5.66 10.78
N ASP A 449 -5.33 5.62 9.59
CA ASP A 449 -6.02 4.97 8.49
C ASP A 449 -5.79 3.46 8.51
N ALA A 450 -6.88 2.71 8.41
CA ALA A 450 -6.93 1.27 8.34
C ALA A 450 -7.55 0.83 7.01
N SER A 451 -7.79 -0.47 6.86
CA SER A 451 -8.39 -1.04 5.67
C SER A 451 -9.47 -2.06 6.02
N GLU A 452 -10.59 -2.05 5.29
CA GLU A 452 -11.46 -3.24 5.19
C GLU A 452 -10.92 -4.09 4.04
N LYS A 453 -10.79 -5.39 4.28
CA LYS A 453 -10.27 -6.34 3.30
C LYS A 453 -11.23 -7.51 3.15
N THR A 454 -11.38 -7.99 1.92
CA THR A 454 -12.11 -9.22 1.60
C THR A 454 -11.20 -10.12 0.75
N ASN A 455 -11.74 -10.69 -0.31
CA ASN A 455 -11.08 -11.65 -1.16
C ASN A 455 -10.55 -10.99 -2.46
N GLY A 456 -9.35 -11.41 -2.84
CA GLY A 456 -8.67 -11.05 -4.08
C GLY A 456 -7.31 -11.73 -4.13
N ASP A 457 -6.34 -11.04 -4.71
CA ASP A 457 -4.99 -11.55 -4.95
C ASP A 457 -3.90 -10.88 -4.10
N SER A 458 -4.27 -10.29 -2.95
CA SER A 458 -3.47 -9.41 -2.06
C SER A 458 -3.38 -7.94 -2.51
N THR A 459 -3.62 -7.64 -3.79
CA THR A 459 -3.58 -6.26 -4.32
C THR A 459 -4.92 -5.84 -4.93
N VAL A 460 -5.46 -6.66 -5.82
CA VAL A 460 -6.65 -6.37 -6.62
C VAL A 460 -7.83 -7.18 -6.09
N PRO A 461 -8.92 -6.53 -5.66
CA PRO A 461 -10.15 -7.21 -5.28
C PRO A 461 -10.70 -8.06 -6.42
N ILE A 462 -11.27 -9.22 -6.08
CA ILE A 462 -11.89 -10.13 -7.05
C ILE A 462 -12.91 -9.40 -7.94
N ALA A 463 -13.67 -8.46 -7.37
CA ALA A 463 -14.71 -7.71 -8.08
C ALA A 463 -14.17 -6.77 -9.17
N SER A 464 -12.94 -6.24 -9.02
CA SER A 464 -12.28 -5.45 -10.06
C SER A 464 -11.60 -6.35 -11.09
N ALA A 465 -10.92 -7.41 -10.64
CA ALA A 465 -10.26 -8.36 -11.53
C ALA A 465 -11.24 -9.13 -12.43
N SER A 466 -12.43 -9.45 -11.93
CA SER A 466 -13.45 -10.19 -12.66
C SER A 466 -14.44 -9.32 -13.44
N SER A 467 -14.30 -7.98 -13.43
CA SER A 467 -15.28 -7.09 -14.08
C SER A 467 -15.18 -7.05 -15.60
N VAL A 468 -14.14 -7.67 -16.19
CA VAL A 468 -14.00 -7.78 -17.64
C VAL A 468 -14.94 -8.84 -18.22
N ASN A 469 -15.47 -8.59 -19.41
CA ASN A 469 -16.48 -9.44 -20.08
C ASN A 469 -15.94 -10.74 -20.69
N ALA A 470 -15.01 -11.44 -20.02
CA ALA A 470 -14.59 -12.78 -20.42
C ALA A 470 -15.75 -13.79 -20.25
N SER A 471 -15.88 -14.75 -21.16
CA SER A 471 -16.90 -15.79 -21.07
C SER A 471 -16.65 -16.71 -19.87
N THR A 472 -17.70 -17.37 -19.34
CA THR A 472 -17.60 -18.28 -18.19
C THR A 472 -16.54 -19.37 -18.39
N ASN A 473 -16.48 -19.97 -19.58
CA ASN A 473 -15.50 -21.02 -19.91
C ASN A 473 -14.06 -20.49 -20.08
N ASN A 474 -13.90 -19.18 -20.16
CA ASN A 474 -12.62 -18.49 -20.36
C ASN A 474 -12.15 -17.75 -19.10
N THR A 475 -12.85 -17.95 -17.97
CA THR A 475 -12.54 -17.29 -16.69
C THR A 475 -12.09 -18.33 -15.67
N PHE A 476 -10.93 -18.09 -15.08
CA PHE A 476 -10.25 -18.97 -14.13
C PHE A 476 -9.88 -18.20 -12.87
N TYR A 477 -9.81 -18.91 -11.75
CA TYR A 477 -9.48 -18.35 -10.44
C TYR A 477 -8.27 -19.06 -9.85
N ALA A 478 -7.18 -18.32 -9.66
CA ALA A 478 -5.95 -18.80 -9.05
C ALA A 478 -6.05 -18.68 -7.53
N LEU A 479 -6.00 -19.81 -6.83
CA LEU A 479 -6.21 -19.87 -5.39
C LEU A 479 -4.92 -19.54 -4.64
N LYS A 480 -5.02 -18.68 -3.63
CA LYS A 480 -3.99 -18.43 -2.61
C LYS A 480 -2.65 -17.91 -3.14
N THR A 481 -2.62 -17.31 -4.32
CA THR A 481 -1.41 -16.67 -4.87
C THR A 481 -1.43 -15.17 -4.69
N LYS A 482 -0.27 -14.59 -4.42
CA LYS A 482 -0.08 -13.13 -4.45
C LYS A 482 -0.15 -12.61 -5.88
N HIS A 483 -0.52 -11.34 -6.02
CA HIS A 483 -0.68 -10.63 -7.27
C HIS A 483 0.56 -10.73 -8.15
N SER A 484 1.73 -10.41 -7.60
CA SER A 484 3.02 -10.40 -8.30
C SER A 484 3.45 -11.77 -8.86
N ASN A 485 2.94 -12.87 -8.32
CA ASN A 485 3.29 -14.23 -8.77
C ASN A 485 2.32 -14.80 -9.80
N LEU A 486 1.21 -14.14 -10.12
CA LEU A 486 0.12 -14.74 -10.89
C LEU A 486 0.54 -15.28 -12.26
N LEU A 487 1.50 -14.63 -12.94
CA LEU A 487 2.01 -15.08 -14.24
C LEU A 487 2.77 -16.41 -14.17
N SER A 488 3.52 -16.62 -13.09
CA SER A 488 4.42 -17.77 -12.94
C SER A 488 3.92 -18.79 -11.91
N PHE A 489 2.77 -18.56 -11.27
CA PHE A 489 2.17 -19.46 -10.29
C PHE A 489 1.77 -20.81 -10.90
N ASP A 490 1.94 -21.89 -10.12
CA ASP A 490 1.52 -23.24 -10.49
C ASP A 490 0.01 -23.28 -10.79
N GLY A 491 -0.36 -23.86 -11.91
CA GLY A 491 -1.72 -23.84 -12.45
C GLY A 491 -1.98 -22.66 -13.36
N SER A 492 -1.67 -21.43 -12.92
CA SER A 492 -1.84 -20.23 -13.75
C SER A 492 -0.95 -20.26 -15.00
N ARG A 493 0.36 -20.51 -14.86
CA ARG A 493 1.27 -20.48 -16.01
C ARG A 493 0.96 -21.58 -17.03
N GLN A 494 0.61 -22.79 -16.56
CA GLN A 494 0.21 -23.89 -17.45
C GLN A 494 -1.09 -23.56 -18.18
N ALA A 495 -2.06 -22.94 -17.49
CA ALA A 495 -3.28 -22.49 -18.13
C ALA A 495 -3.02 -21.42 -19.19
N ILE A 496 -2.20 -20.41 -18.90
CA ILE A 496 -1.81 -19.38 -19.89
C ILE A 496 -1.24 -20.04 -21.14
N VAL A 497 -0.29 -20.96 -20.98
CA VAL A 497 0.35 -21.64 -22.11
C VAL A 497 -0.63 -22.55 -22.85
N ASN A 498 -1.52 -23.27 -22.15
CA ASN A 498 -2.59 -24.07 -22.78
C ASN A 498 -3.50 -23.21 -23.66
N LEU A 499 -3.91 -22.03 -23.15
CA LEU A 499 -4.78 -21.11 -23.86
C LEU A 499 -4.11 -20.52 -25.11
N ILE A 500 -2.84 -20.14 -25.02
CA ILE A 500 -2.10 -19.54 -26.13
C ILE A 500 -1.62 -20.61 -27.13
N ALA A 501 -0.83 -21.57 -26.66
CA ALA A 501 -0.15 -22.57 -27.48
C ALA A 501 -1.05 -23.73 -27.93
N GLY A 502 -2.24 -23.89 -27.33
CA GLY A 502 -3.10 -25.05 -27.57
C GLY A 502 -2.54 -26.34 -26.94
N SER A 503 -1.73 -26.22 -25.89
CA SER A 503 -1.21 -27.37 -25.13
C SER A 503 -2.24 -27.93 -24.13
N ASN A 504 -1.94 -29.10 -23.55
CA ASN A 504 -2.78 -29.79 -22.56
C ASN A 504 -1.98 -30.11 -21.28
N GLN A 505 -1.30 -29.09 -20.75
CA GLN A 505 -0.54 -29.21 -19.52
C GLN A 505 -1.44 -29.31 -18.29
N ASP A 506 -1.01 -30.05 -17.27
CA ASP A 506 -1.74 -30.17 -16.01
C ASP A 506 -1.72 -28.84 -15.24
N VAL A 507 -2.90 -28.35 -14.88
CA VAL A 507 -3.08 -27.09 -14.13
C VAL A 507 -3.23 -27.33 -12.62
N GLY A 508 -3.22 -28.59 -12.18
CA GLY A 508 -3.35 -28.97 -10.78
C GLY A 508 -4.65 -28.50 -10.12
N ASN A 509 -4.62 -28.37 -8.79
CA ASN A 509 -5.78 -27.97 -7.98
C ASN A 509 -5.75 -26.50 -7.55
N ASN A 510 -4.72 -25.76 -7.94
CA ASN A 510 -4.51 -24.37 -7.55
C ASN A 510 -5.25 -23.38 -8.47
N LEU A 511 -5.85 -23.87 -9.56
CA LEU A 511 -6.64 -23.09 -10.50
C LEU A 511 -8.02 -23.74 -10.64
N ILE A 512 -9.08 -22.97 -10.46
CA ILE A 512 -10.47 -23.43 -10.66
C ILE A 512 -11.15 -22.63 -11.77
N THR A 513 -12.09 -23.25 -12.47
CA THR A 513 -12.90 -22.56 -13.47
C THR A 513 -14.00 -21.72 -12.81
N LYS A 514 -14.54 -20.75 -13.53
CA LYS A 514 -15.72 -20.01 -13.07
C LYS A 514 -16.92 -20.91 -12.79
N ALA A 515 -17.14 -21.96 -13.59
CA ALA A 515 -18.23 -22.91 -13.32
C ALA A 515 -18.08 -23.61 -11.96
N VAL A 516 -16.84 -23.96 -11.57
CA VAL A 516 -16.55 -24.55 -10.25
C VAL A 516 -16.80 -23.54 -9.12
N LEU A 517 -16.41 -22.27 -9.33
CA LEU A 517 -16.67 -21.22 -8.34
C LEU A 517 -18.16 -20.88 -8.22
N ASP A 518 -18.90 -20.83 -9.32
CA ASP A 518 -20.34 -20.56 -9.33
C ASP A 518 -21.12 -21.69 -8.62
N ALA A 519 -20.62 -22.93 -8.69
CA ALA A 519 -21.19 -24.08 -7.97
C ALA A 519 -20.87 -24.07 -6.46
N ASP A 520 -19.70 -23.56 -6.05
CA ASP A 520 -19.31 -23.42 -4.65
C ASP A 520 -18.53 -22.11 -4.41
N PRO A 521 -19.24 -21.01 -4.09
CA PRO A 521 -18.63 -19.71 -3.86
C PRO A 521 -17.61 -19.70 -2.72
N ASN A 522 -17.67 -20.66 -1.79
CA ASN A 522 -16.76 -20.70 -0.64
C ASN A 522 -15.32 -21.05 -1.04
N LYS A 523 -15.09 -21.57 -2.25
CA LYS A 523 -13.74 -21.88 -2.75
C LYS A 523 -12.81 -20.68 -2.81
N CYS A 524 -13.34 -19.49 -3.08
CA CYS A 524 -12.56 -18.25 -3.07
C CYS A 524 -12.73 -17.43 -1.79
N LYS A 525 -13.76 -17.70 -0.98
CA LYS A 525 -13.95 -16.96 0.27
C LYS A 525 -12.84 -17.25 1.27
N ILE A 526 -12.41 -16.21 1.95
CA ILE A 526 -11.40 -16.27 3.00
C ILE A 526 -12.00 -16.76 4.32
N SER A 527 -11.30 -17.66 5.00
CA SER A 527 -11.58 -18.08 6.38
C SER A 527 -10.27 -18.13 7.15
N GLY A 528 -10.27 -17.62 8.38
CA GLY A 528 -9.05 -17.47 9.16
C GLY A 528 -9.24 -16.67 10.43
N TRP A 529 -8.13 -16.19 10.97
CA TRP A 529 -8.09 -15.25 12.08
C TRP A 529 -7.47 -13.94 11.64
N PHE A 530 -8.10 -12.85 12.07
CA PHE A 530 -7.57 -11.50 11.95
C PHE A 530 -7.15 -10.98 13.31
N PHE A 531 -5.92 -10.49 13.41
CA PHE A 531 -5.34 -9.94 14.61
C PHE A 531 -5.10 -8.44 14.45
N GLY A 532 -5.58 -7.67 15.42
CA GLY A 532 -5.14 -6.29 15.64
C GLY A 532 -4.27 -6.23 16.89
N LEU A 533 -3.00 -5.89 16.75
CA LEU A 533 -2.06 -5.76 17.86
C LEU A 533 -1.58 -4.32 18.00
N PHE A 534 -1.97 -3.69 19.09
CA PHE A 534 -1.63 -2.31 19.40
C PHE A 534 -0.42 -2.26 20.34
N SER A 535 0.66 -1.65 19.88
CA SER A 535 1.96 -1.48 20.57
C SER A 535 1.89 -1.12 22.06
N PRO A 536 2.95 -1.41 22.85
CA PRO A 536 4.33 -1.77 22.44
C PRO A 536 4.64 -3.28 22.54
N VAL A 537 4.05 -4.08 21.65
CA VAL A 537 4.27 -5.53 21.54
C VAL A 537 4.51 -5.87 20.07
N SER A 538 5.43 -6.80 19.82
CA SER A 538 5.62 -7.48 18.54
C SER A 538 4.94 -8.84 18.53
N ILE A 539 4.52 -9.28 17.34
CA ILE A 539 3.97 -10.62 17.11
C ILE A 539 4.73 -11.33 16.00
N GLU A 540 5.06 -12.58 16.26
CA GLU A 540 5.68 -13.52 15.33
C GLU A 540 4.78 -14.75 15.22
N ILE A 541 4.55 -15.20 13.99
CA ILE A 541 3.75 -16.37 13.68
C ILE A 541 4.61 -17.35 12.88
N ILE A 542 4.56 -18.62 13.27
CA ILE A 542 5.24 -19.71 12.59
C ILE A 542 4.21 -20.80 12.29
N ASP A 543 4.10 -21.22 11.04
CA ASP A 543 3.21 -22.32 10.63
C ASP A 543 3.84 -23.70 10.88
N GLN A 544 3.08 -24.78 10.62
CA GLN A 544 3.56 -26.16 10.77
C GLN A 544 4.75 -26.54 9.87
N ASN A 545 5.01 -25.78 8.81
CA ASN A 545 6.11 -26.00 7.87
C ASN A 545 7.34 -25.14 8.19
N GLY A 546 7.31 -24.38 9.30
CA GLY A 546 8.37 -23.46 9.69
C GLY A 546 8.39 -22.15 8.88
N LYS A 547 7.35 -21.86 8.10
CA LYS A 547 7.20 -20.56 7.43
C LYS A 547 6.82 -19.51 8.47
N ARG A 548 7.41 -18.32 8.33
CA ARG A 548 7.35 -17.26 9.33
C ARG A 548 6.63 -16.03 8.77
N SER A 549 5.77 -15.44 9.59
CA SER A 549 5.22 -14.10 9.39
C SER A 549 5.50 -13.23 10.61
N GLY A 550 6.21 -12.13 10.44
CA GLY A 550 6.66 -11.27 11.53
C GLY A 550 7.77 -10.30 11.09
N VAL A 551 8.20 -9.45 12.03
CA VAL A 551 9.36 -8.57 11.79
C VAL A 551 10.66 -9.37 12.02
N ALA A 552 11.56 -9.37 11.04
CA ALA A 552 12.88 -9.99 11.13
C ALA A 552 13.86 -9.13 11.94
N SER A 553 15.03 -9.68 12.26
CA SER A 553 16.05 -9.00 13.08
C SER A 553 16.62 -7.73 12.44
N ASP A 554 16.56 -7.64 11.12
CA ASP A 554 16.96 -6.48 10.33
C ASP A 554 15.83 -5.43 10.21
N GLY A 555 14.66 -5.68 10.79
CA GLY A 555 13.50 -4.78 10.73
C GLY A 555 12.60 -5.00 9.51
N SER A 556 12.96 -5.88 8.58
CA SER A 556 12.12 -6.21 7.43
C SER A 556 10.88 -7.01 7.84
N ILE A 557 9.77 -6.84 7.11
CA ILE A 557 8.58 -7.68 7.26
C ILE A 557 8.81 -8.96 6.47
N GLN A 558 8.80 -10.10 7.17
CA GLN A 558 8.75 -11.42 6.59
C GLN A 558 7.29 -11.89 6.59
N ASN A 559 6.77 -12.36 5.45
CA ASN A 559 5.40 -12.87 5.35
C ASN A 559 5.34 -14.07 4.40
N ASP A 560 5.94 -15.18 4.85
CA ASP A 560 6.16 -16.38 4.03
C ASP A 560 5.05 -17.43 4.19
N ILE A 561 4.12 -17.22 5.13
CA ILE A 561 2.98 -18.12 5.35
C ILE A 561 1.99 -17.94 4.19
N PHE A 562 1.64 -19.05 3.54
CA PHE A 562 0.79 -19.05 2.36
C PHE A 562 -0.63 -18.56 2.68
N GLY A 563 -1.09 -17.52 1.97
CA GLY A 563 -2.39 -16.88 2.21
C GLY A 563 -2.46 -15.97 3.43
N ALA A 564 -1.35 -15.78 4.17
CA ALA A 564 -1.29 -14.83 5.28
C ALA A 564 -1.01 -13.39 4.80
N SER A 565 -1.43 -12.41 5.58
CA SER A 565 -1.06 -11.00 5.40
C SER A 565 -0.47 -10.44 6.70
N TYR A 566 0.53 -9.59 6.59
CA TYR A 566 1.15 -8.91 7.73
C TYR A 566 1.38 -7.45 7.37
N GLU A 567 0.75 -6.55 8.11
CA GLU A 567 0.77 -5.12 7.85
C GLU A 567 1.12 -4.35 9.12
N ILE A 568 1.92 -3.30 8.97
CA ILE A 568 2.29 -2.39 10.05
C ILE A 568 1.77 -1.00 9.68
N ILE A 569 0.91 -0.43 10.54
CA ILE A 569 0.41 0.93 10.37
C ILE A 569 0.81 1.73 11.61
N GLY A 570 1.70 2.71 11.41
CA GLY A 570 2.36 3.40 12.50
C GLY A 570 3.13 2.39 13.38
N ASN A 571 2.67 2.19 14.61
CA ASN A 571 3.25 1.21 15.54
C ASN A 571 2.36 -0.02 15.74
N HIS A 572 1.22 -0.13 15.04
CA HIS A 572 0.24 -1.20 15.22
C HIS A 572 0.40 -2.26 14.14
N LYS A 573 0.13 -3.51 14.47
CA LYS A 573 0.28 -4.65 13.55
C LYS A 573 -1.09 -5.27 13.26
N PHE A 574 -1.39 -5.48 11.99
CA PHE A 574 -2.63 -6.09 11.51
C PHE A 574 -2.28 -7.34 10.71
N ILE A 575 -2.76 -8.50 11.15
CA ILE A 575 -2.32 -9.78 10.63
C ILE A 575 -3.54 -10.63 10.28
N PHE A 576 -3.53 -11.26 9.12
CA PHE A 576 -4.48 -12.31 8.79
C PHE A 576 -3.74 -13.63 8.58
N ILE A 577 -4.25 -14.71 9.16
CA ILE A 577 -3.76 -16.08 8.92
C ILE A 577 -4.92 -17.01 8.56
N PRO A 578 -4.79 -17.83 7.50
CA PRO A 578 -5.86 -18.71 7.05
C PRO A 578 -6.07 -19.91 7.97
N ASN A 579 -7.27 -20.49 7.98
CA ASN A 579 -7.61 -21.69 8.77
C ASN A 579 -8.37 -22.75 7.99
N ASP A 580 -8.38 -22.63 6.67
CA ASP A 580 -9.22 -23.38 5.76
C ASP A 580 -8.71 -24.81 5.47
N GLU A 581 -7.49 -25.14 5.86
CA GLU A 581 -6.83 -26.44 5.63
C GLU A 581 -6.27 -27.04 6.94
N ASN A 582 -6.90 -26.72 8.08
CA ASN A 582 -6.46 -27.16 9.41
C ASN A 582 -4.99 -26.81 9.71
N GLN A 583 -4.52 -25.67 9.20
CA GLN A 583 -3.18 -25.16 9.50
C GLN A 583 -3.04 -24.89 11.01
N THR A 584 -1.86 -25.16 11.55
CA THR A 584 -1.56 -24.93 12.97
C THR A 584 -0.46 -23.90 13.11
N TYR A 585 -0.61 -22.99 14.07
CA TYR A 585 0.30 -21.87 14.23
C TYR A 585 0.88 -21.81 15.63
N THR A 586 2.17 -21.48 15.69
CA THR A 586 2.81 -20.97 16.92
C THR A 586 2.82 -19.46 16.85
N ILE A 587 2.16 -18.79 17.80
CA ILE A 587 2.01 -17.34 17.82
C ILE A 587 2.67 -16.78 19.07
N ASN A 588 3.77 -16.08 18.88
CA ASN A 588 4.60 -15.52 19.94
C ASN A 588 4.40 -14.01 20.05
N LEU A 589 4.30 -13.52 21.28
CA LEU A 589 4.27 -12.10 21.64
C LEU A 589 5.55 -11.74 22.39
N LYS A 590 6.11 -10.57 22.11
CA LYS A 590 7.27 -10.02 22.83
C LYS A 590 7.07 -8.53 23.09
N GLY A 591 7.32 -8.09 24.32
CA GLY A 591 7.25 -6.68 24.67
C GLY A 591 8.41 -5.89 24.06
N GLU A 592 8.09 -4.73 23.48
CA GLU A 592 9.05 -3.81 22.85
C GLU A 592 9.36 -2.60 23.73
N GLY A 593 8.59 -2.40 24.80
CA GLY A 593 8.72 -1.27 25.72
C GLY A 593 7.85 -1.41 26.96
N THR A 594 7.81 -0.35 27.77
CA THR A 594 6.97 -0.29 28.95
C THR A 594 5.69 0.49 28.66
N GLY A 595 4.54 -0.05 29.04
CA GLY A 595 3.25 0.61 28.84
C GLY A 595 2.09 -0.37 28.92
N THR A 596 1.08 -0.17 28.09
CA THR A 596 -0.04 -1.09 27.92
C THR A 596 -0.22 -1.44 26.45
N TYR A 597 -0.61 -2.66 26.15
CA TYR A 597 -0.93 -3.12 24.80
C TYR A 597 -2.37 -3.62 24.71
N THR A 598 -2.91 -3.63 23.50
CA THR A 598 -4.22 -4.22 23.22
C THR A 598 -4.07 -5.27 22.13
N PHE A 599 -4.69 -6.43 22.31
CA PHE A 599 -4.78 -7.49 21.31
C PHE A 599 -6.24 -7.77 21.00
N ILE A 600 -6.61 -7.72 19.73
CA ILE A 600 -7.94 -8.04 19.22
C ILE A 600 -7.80 -9.25 18.30
N ASN A 601 -8.60 -10.28 18.53
CA ASN A 601 -8.73 -11.44 17.65
C ASN A 601 -10.14 -11.48 17.07
N SER A 602 -10.26 -11.50 15.75
CA SER A 602 -11.51 -11.70 15.01
C SER A 602 -11.45 -12.98 14.19
N GLN A 603 -12.38 -13.89 14.43
CA GLN A 603 -12.54 -15.11 13.64
C GLN A 603 -13.41 -14.82 12.40
N ILE A 604 -12.86 -15.11 11.23
CA ILE A 604 -13.51 -14.91 9.93
C ILE A 604 -13.85 -16.28 9.34
N THR A 605 -15.12 -16.47 8.98
CA THR A 605 -15.60 -17.66 8.27
C THR A 605 -16.34 -17.21 7.04
N ASN A 606 -15.85 -17.59 5.86
CA ASN A 606 -16.44 -17.22 4.57
C ASN A 606 -16.69 -15.71 4.44
N GLU A 607 -15.65 -14.90 4.70
CA GLU A 607 -15.66 -13.42 4.69
C GLU A 607 -16.53 -12.74 5.77
N GLN A 608 -17.16 -13.51 6.65
CA GLN A 608 -17.98 -12.98 7.74
C GLN A 608 -17.25 -13.09 9.07
N THR A 609 -17.14 -12.00 9.80
CA THR A 609 -16.65 -12.02 11.19
C THR A 609 -17.69 -12.72 12.06
N THR A 610 -17.35 -13.89 12.58
CA THR A 610 -18.25 -14.71 13.40
C THR A 610 -18.05 -14.50 14.89
N LYS A 611 -16.85 -14.04 15.29
CA LYS A 611 -16.48 -13.80 16.69
C LYS A 611 -15.38 -12.76 16.78
N THR A 612 -15.49 -11.83 17.73
CA THR A 612 -14.40 -10.90 18.08
C THR A 612 -14.14 -10.98 19.58
N GLU A 613 -12.87 -11.08 19.95
CA GLU A 613 -12.38 -11.15 21.32
C GLU A 613 -11.30 -10.10 21.53
N SER A 614 -11.38 -9.37 22.65
CA SER A 614 -10.47 -8.26 22.92
C SER A 614 -9.79 -8.41 24.29
N PHE A 615 -8.50 -8.11 24.30
CA PHE A 615 -7.62 -8.03 25.46
C PHE A 615 -7.10 -6.59 25.55
N ILE A 616 -7.72 -5.78 26.41
CA ILE A 616 -7.56 -4.31 26.35
C ILE A 616 -6.63 -3.85 27.47
N ASN A 617 -5.67 -2.98 27.12
CA ASN A 617 -4.72 -2.30 28.03
C ASN A 617 -3.97 -3.24 28.99
N LEU A 618 -3.54 -4.40 28.50
CA LEU A 618 -2.71 -5.32 29.27
C LEU A 618 -1.34 -4.68 29.53
N PRO A 619 -0.79 -4.77 30.76
CA PRO A 619 0.52 -4.21 31.06
C PRO A 619 1.63 -4.95 30.29
N VAL A 620 2.64 -4.21 29.84
CA VAL A 620 3.81 -4.76 29.13
C VAL A 620 5.10 -4.08 29.58
N THR A 621 6.18 -4.86 29.56
CA THR A 621 7.57 -4.40 29.66
C THR A 621 8.38 -5.01 28.53
N ALA A 622 9.58 -4.49 28.25
CA ALA A 622 10.48 -5.07 27.25
C ALA A 622 10.95 -6.51 27.58
N SER A 623 10.74 -6.98 28.82
CA SER A 623 11.06 -8.36 29.23
C SER A 623 9.88 -9.32 29.10
N LEU A 624 8.68 -8.82 28.76
CA LEU A 624 7.49 -9.65 28.64
C LEU A 624 7.60 -10.56 27.40
N THR A 625 7.27 -11.83 27.62
CA THR A 625 7.07 -12.81 26.55
C THR A 625 5.69 -13.42 26.70
N GLY A 626 5.02 -13.76 25.60
CA GLY A 626 3.77 -14.49 25.67
C GLY A 626 3.48 -15.32 24.44
N THR A 627 2.43 -16.11 24.51
CA THR A 627 1.89 -16.87 23.39
C THR A 627 0.39 -16.65 23.27
N VAL A 628 -0.12 -16.67 22.04
CA VAL A 628 -1.56 -16.63 21.74
C VAL A 628 -2.01 -18.06 21.47
N ASN A 629 -3.01 -18.54 22.22
CA ASN A 629 -3.66 -19.82 21.95
C ASN A 629 -5.06 -19.53 21.41
N LEU A 630 -5.30 -19.81 20.13
CA LEU A 630 -6.57 -19.51 19.45
C LEU A 630 -7.71 -20.46 19.85
N GLY A 631 -7.39 -21.63 20.40
CA GLY A 631 -8.35 -22.71 20.64
C GLY A 631 -8.85 -23.35 19.33
N ASP A 632 -9.73 -24.36 19.43
CA ASP A 632 -10.46 -24.88 18.27
C ASP A 632 -11.47 -23.84 17.75
N ILE A 633 -11.96 -23.99 16.52
CA ILE A 633 -13.02 -23.13 15.95
C ILE A 633 -14.21 -23.02 16.93
N GLY A 634 -14.49 -21.80 17.41
CA GLY A 634 -15.55 -21.51 18.39
C GLY A 634 -15.10 -21.51 19.86
N SER A 635 -13.91 -22.01 20.17
CA SER A 635 -13.30 -21.94 21.51
C SER A 635 -12.82 -20.52 21.83
N GLN A 636 -12.57 -20.25 23.12
CA GLN A 636 -12.09 -18.95 23.59
C GLN A 636 -10.59 -18.82 23.37
N THR A 637 -10.15 -17.71 22.78
CA THR A 637 -8.72 -17.38 22.71
C THR A 637 -8.18 -17.15 24.11
N THR A 638 -6.94 -17.56 24.39
CA THR A 638 -6.24 -17.22 25.63
C THR A 638 -4.84 -16.67 25.34
N LEU A 639 -4.37 -15.76 26.19
CA LEU A 639 -2.98 -15.30 26.18
C LEU A 639 -2.24 -15.94 27.34
N THR A 640 -1.09 -16.55 27.08
CA THR A 640 -0.19 -17.03 28.13
C THR A 640 1.01 -16.10 28.20
N VAL A 641 1.12 -15.30 29.26
CA VAL A 641 2.17 -14.27 29.39
C VAL A 641 3.10 -14.54 30.56
N LYS A 642 4.36 -14.12 30.41
CA LYS A 642 5.38 -14.09 31.47
C LYS A 642 5.92 -12.66 31.56
N GLU A 643 5.85 -12.03 32.73
CA GLU A 643 6.40 -10.69 32.97
C GLU A 643 7.91 -10.62 32.72
N THR A 644 8.63 -11.70 33.01
CA THR A 644 10.06 -11.89 32.69
C THR A 644 10.30 -13.32 32.23
N PRO A 645 11.40 -13.65 31.54
CA PRO A 645 11.68 -15.03 31.11
C PRO A 645 11.65 -16.06 32.25
N SER A 646 11.95 -15.63 33.48
CA SER A 646 11.95 -16.44 34.71
C SER A 646 10.63 -16.45 35.49
N SER A 647 9.66 -15.58 35.18
CA SER A 647 8.39 -15.54 35.92
C SER A 647 7.49 -16.73 35.58
N GLN A 648 6.59 -17.08 36.50
CA GLN A 648 5.52 -18.02 36.20
C GLN A 648 4.62 -17.47 35.08
N ALA A 649 4.13 -18.37 34.24
CA ALA A 649 3.19 -18.02 33.18
C ALA A 649 1.80 -17.78 33.76
N VAL A 650 1.14 -16.71 33.29
CA VAL A 650 -0.22 -16.34 33.64
C VAL A 650 -1.08 -16.49 32.39
N VAL A 651 -2.23 -17.16 32.54
CA VAL A 651 -3.24 -17.27 31.47
C VAL A 651 -4.25 -16.13 31.64
N ILE A 652 -4.51 -15.41 30.56
CA ILE A 652 -5.44 -14.29 30.48
C ILE A 652 -6.56 -14.66 29.50
N TYR A 653 -7.80 -14.42 29.89
CA TYR A 653 -8.98 -14.59 29.05
C TYR A 653 -9.50 -13.23 28.53
N PRO A 654 -10.19 -13.22 27.37
CA PRO A 654 -10.86 -12.04 26.84
C PRO A 654 -11.77 -11.40 27.88
N GLY A 655 -11.62 -10.09 28.09
CA GLY A 655 -12.42 -9.33 29.06
C GLY A 655 -11.97 -9.42 30.53
N ASP A 656 -10.92 -10.20 30.87
CA ASP A 656 -10.41 -10.29 32.25
C ASP A 656 -9.83 -8.97 32.78
N TYR A 657 -9.44 -8.06 31.88
CA TYR A 657 -8.85 -6.78 32.21
C TYR A 657 -9.75 -5.65 31.70
N THR A 658 -10.47 -4.98 32.60
CA THR A 658 -11.10 -3.69 32.32
C THR A 658 -10.27 -2.59 32.97
N PRO A 659 -9.78 -1.59 32.22
CA PRO A 659 -8.95 -0.54 32.79
C PRO A 659 -9.77 0.30 33.77
N ASP A 660 -9.31 0.37 35.01
CA ASP A 660 -9.91 1.26 36.00
C ASP A 660 -9.52 2.71 35.67
N THR A 661 -10.47 3.45 35.11
CA THR A 661 -10.30 4.85 34.66
C THR A 661 -11.01 5.84 35.59
N ILE A 662 -11.66 5.33 36.63
CA ILE A 662 -12.54 6.11 37.50
C ILE A 662 -11.74 6.47 38.75
N PRO A 663 -11.52 7.76 39.04
CA PRO A 663 -10.81 8.16 40.25
C PRO A 663 -11.60 7.87 41.53
N PRO A 664 -10.91 7.59 42.65
CA PRO A 664 -11.55 7.19 43.90
C PRO A 664 -12.38 8.34 44.47
N GLU A 665 -13.61 8.06 44.88
CA GLU A 665 -14.49 9.03 45.52
C GLU A 665 -14.07 9.28 46.98
N VAL A 666 -14.10 10.54 47.41
CA VAL A 666 -13.77 10.89 48.80
C VAL A 666 -14.98 10.76 49.72
N ILE A 667 -14.73 10.19 50.90
CA ILE A 667 -15.60 10.23 52.06
C ILE A 667 -14.92 11.10 53.11
N ILE A 668 -15.65 12.12 53.61
CA ILE A 668 -15.15 13.07 54.60
C ILE A 668 -16.08 13.02 55.82
N GLU A 669 -15.49 12.83 56.99
CA GLU A 669 -16.18 12.84 58.28
C GLU A 669 -15.27 13.44 59.37
N PHE A 670 -15.86 14.03 60.40
CA PHE A 670 -15.09 14.47 61.56
C PHE A 670 -14.72 13.26 62.43
N ASP A 671 -13.46 13.11 62.83
CA ASP A 671 -13.00 12.06 63.73
C ASP A 671 -12.72 12.65 65.12
N PRO A 672 -13.58 12.37 66.13
CA PRO A 672 -13.44 12.96 67.45
C PRO A 672 -12.21 12.45 68.21
N ILE A 673 -11.64 11.31 67.82
CA ILE A 673 -10.41 10.75 68.43
C ILE A 673 -9.20 11.47 67.84
N LYS A 674 -9.13 11.61 66.51
CA LYS A 674 -8.05 12.34 65.82
C LYS A 674 -8.13 13.85 65.98
N LYS A 675 -9.29 14.37 66.42
CA LYS A 675 -9.56 15.80 66.59
C LYS A 675 -9.45 16.61 65.29
N ASP A 676 -9.70 15.96 64.17
CA ASP A 676 -9.63 16.53 62.82
C ASP A 676 -10.55 15.74 61.86
N LEU A 677 -10.62 16.19 60.62
CA LEU A 677 -11.28 15.46 59.55
C LEU A 677 -10.51 14.18 59.18
N LYS A 678 -11.28 13.12 58.90
CA LYS A 678 -10.82 11.88 58.34
C LYS A 678 -11.28 11.79 56.88
N PHE A 679 -10.33 11.51 56.01
CA PHE A 679 -10.53 11.30 54.59
C PHE A 679 -10.32 9.81 54.30
N THR A 680 -11.27 9.19 53.61
CA THR A 680 -11.15 7.80 53.13
C THR A 680 -11.65 7.72 51.70
N GLY A 681 -10.99 6.90 50.88
CA GLY A 681 -11.39 6.66 49.50
C GLY A 681 -12.39 5.52 49.37
N LYS A 682 -13.23 5.60 48.35
CA LYS A 682 -14.02 4.49 47.85
C LYS A 682 -13.95 4.47 46.34
N ASP A 683 -13.65 3.31 45.79
CA ASP A 683 -13.48 3.12 44.35
C ASP A 683 -14.39 2.00 43.81
N ASN A 684 -14.55 1.93 42.49
CA ASN A 684 -15.28 0.86 41.79
C ASN A 684 -14.48 -0.44 41.69
N VAL A 685 -13.15 -0.36 41.60
CA VAL A 685 -12.26 -1.52 41.43
C VAL A 685 -11.32 -1.65 42.63
N SER A 686 -10.69 -0.56 43.07
CA SER A 686 -9.72 -0.56 44.16
C SER A 686 -10.37 -0.75 45.54
N LYS A 687 -9.81 -1.62 46.39
CA LYS A 687 -10.29 -1.79 47.77
C LYS A 687 -9.89 -0.59 48.64
N PRO A 688 -10.61 -0.27 49.73
CA PRO A 688 -10.30 0.90 50.57
C PRO A 688 -8.88 0.94 51.16
N ASN A 689 -8.23 -0.21 51.35
CA ASN A 689 -6.85 -0.32 51.83
C ASN A 689 -5.79 -0.17 50.71
N GLU A 690 -6.22 -0.17 49.45
CA GLU A 690 -5.36 0.01 48.26
C GLU A 690 -5.35 1.49 47.81
N ILE A 691 -6.20 2.34 48.40
CA ILE A 691 -6.25 3.78 48.12
C ILE A 691 -5.33 4.54 49.07
N ILE A 692 -4.34 5.21 48.51
CA ILE A 692 -3.38 6.03 49.26
C ILE A 692 -4.01 7.40 49.50
N VAL A 693 -4.08 7.83 50.77
CA VAL A 693 -4.58 9.16 51.15
C VAL A 693 -3.41 10.01 51.66
N THR A 694 -3.10 11.07 50.94
CA THR A 694 -2.09 12.07 51.34
C THR A 694 -2.80 13.35 51.81
N ASP A 695 -2.42 13.84 52.98
CA ASP A 695 -3.06 14.99 53.62
C ASP A 695 -2.02 16.05 54.00
N LYS A 696 -2.02 17.16 53.26
CA LYS A 696 -1.10 18.30 53.45
C LYS A 696 -1.80 19.52 54.08
N ASP A 697 -2.78 19.28 54.96
CA ASP A 697 -3.65 20.29 55.59
C ASP A 697 -4.63 21.01 54.65
N ASP A 698 -4.15 21.70 53.61
CA ASP A 698 -5.01 22.43 52.68
C ASP A 698 -5.32 21.67 51.38
N THR A 699 -4.53 20.63 51.11
CA THR A 699 -4.65 19.79 49.92
C THR A 699 -4.67 18.33 50.35
N ILE A 700 -5.74 17.62 49.97
CA ILE A 700 -5.92 16.21 50.24
C ILE A 700 -5.98 15.47 48.90
N THR A 701 -5.16 14.45 48.74
CA THR A 701 -5.04 13.66 47.51
C THR A 701 -5.34 12.20 47.82
N LEU A 702 -6.24 11.59 47.05
CA LEU A 702 -6.54 10.17 47.08
C LEU A 702 -6.09 9.56 45.76
N THR A 703 -5.27 8.51 45.82
CA THR A 703 -4.75 7.81 44.65
C THR A 703 -5.12 6.34 44.76
N ASP A 704 -5.80 5.80 43.75
CA ASP A 704 -6.16 4.39 43.69
C ASP A 704 -5.00 3.50 43.18
N LYS A 705 -5.24 2.19 43.03
CA LYS A 705 -4.21 1.26 42.53
C LYS A 705 -3.84 1.49 41.07
N ALA A 706 -4.78 1.99 40.25
CA ALA A 706 -4.58 2.28 38.84
C ALA A 706 -3.91 3.66 38.60
N GLY A 707 -3.67 4.43 39.67
CA GLY A 707 -3.04 5.74 39.61
C GLY A 707 -4.01 6.89 39.34
N ASN A 708 -5.33 6.65 39.33
CA ASN A 708 -6.29 7.74 39.23
C ASN A 708 -6.33 8.54 40.54
N ILE A 709 -6.53 9.85 40.42
CA ILE A 709 -6.35 10.82 41.49
C ILE A 709 -7.62 11.64 41.70
N THR A 710 -8.05 11.74 42.96
CA THR A 710 -8.97 12.77 43.44
C THR A 710 -8.22 13.74 44.34
N GLU A 711 -8.16 15.02 43.97
CA GLU A 711 -7.56 16.07 44.78
C GLU A 711 -8.63 17.04 45.29
N ILE A 712 -8.55 17.41 46.56
CA ILE A 712 -9.44 18.34 47.24
C ILE A 712 -8.60 19.48 47.79
N LYS A 713 -8.91 20.70 47.37
CA LYS A 713 -8.33 21.91 47.96
C LYS A 713 -9.31 22.55 48.91
N LEU A 714 -8.84 22.91 50.09
CA LEU A 714 -9.59 23.64 51.10
C LEU A 714 -9.33 25.15 50.97
N LYS A 715 -10.28 25.97 51.43
CA LYS A 715 -10.09 27.44 51.52
C LYS A 715 -9.11 27.82 52.62
N ASN A 716 -9.04 27.01 53.68
CA ASN A 716 -8.20 27.26 54.85
C ASN A 716 -6.82 26.60 54.66
N LYS A 717 -5.75 27.40 54.58
CA LYS A 717 -4.37 26.91 54.42
C LYS A 717 -3.86 26.05 55.61
N ASN A 718 -4.41 26.26 56.81
CA ASN A 718 -4.00 25.57 58.04
C ASN A 718 -5.24 25.13 58.82
N ARG A 719 -5.99 24.16 58.30
CA ARG A 719 -7.30 23.77 58.87
C ARG A 719 -7.22 23.33 60.34
N LYS A 720 -6.13 22.64 60.75
CA LYS A 720 -5.96 22.13 62.12
C LYS A 720 -5.79 23.26 63.13
N LYS A 721 -5.01 24.29 62.76
CA LYS A 721 -4.82 25.50 63.59
C LYS A 721 -6.09 26.35 63.67
N MET A 722 -6.80 26.47 62.56
CA MET A 722 -8.05 27.26 62.48
C MET A 722 -9.28 26.51 63.01
N MET A 723 -9.15 25.20 63.24
CA MET A 723 -10.24 24.26 63.53
C MET A 723 -11.42 24.43 62.57
N MET A 724 -11.11 24.63 61.29
CA MET A 724 -12.08 24.95 60.24
C MET A 724 -11.60 24.45 58.90
N ALA A 725 -12.51 23.81 58.16
CA ALA A 725 -12.28 23.34 56.81
C ALA A 725 -13.51 23.64 55.95
N GLU A 726 -13.29 24.32 54.82
CA GLU A 726 -14.27 24.51 53.77
C GLU A 726 -13.67 24.11 52.42
N ILE A 727 -14.41 23.34 51.62
CA ILE A 727 -13.93 22.92 50.30
C ILE A 727 -13.91 24.12 49.35
N LYS A 728 -12.77 24.31 48.69
CA LYS A 728 -12.57 25.30 47.63
C LYS A 728 -12.82 24.68 46.25
N SER A 729 -12.22 23.53 45.97
CA SER A 729 -12.34 22.84 44.69
C SER A 729 -12.05 21.35 44.83
N ILE A 730 -12.54 20.56 43.88
CA ILE A 730 -12.23 19.14 43.72
C ILE A 730 -11.82 18.91 42.27
N THR A 731 -10.72 18.20 42.05
CA THR A 731 -10.27 17.76 40.72
C THR A 731 -10.20 16.24 40.68
N TYR A 732 -10.58 15.67 39.54
CA TYR A 732 -10.56 14.24 39.25
C TYR A 732 -9.66 14.03 38.04
N ASN A 733 -8.54 13.32 38.19
CA ASN A 733 -7.51 13.17 37.16
C ASN A 733 -7.12 14.53 36.52
N GLY A 734 -6.95 15.56 37.36
CA GLY A 734 -6.64 16.93 36.92
C GLY A 734 -7.82 17.75 36.38
N LYS A 735 -8.97 17.13 36.07
CA LYS A 735 -10.17 17.83 35.59
C LYS A 735 -10.98 18.41 36.75
N LEU A 736 -11.25 19.71 36.69
CA LEU A 736 -12.02 20.42 37.73
C LEU A 736 -13.49 19.98 37.72
N ALA A 737 -14.00 19.60 38.89
CA ALA A 737 -15.42 19.33 39.09
C ALA A 737 -16.20 20.63 39.32
N ASP A 738 -17.43 20.72 38.79
CA ASP A 738 -18.31 21.84 39.11
C ASP A 738 -18.80 21.76 40.56
N THR A 739 -18.11 22.51 41.43
CA THR A 739 -18.48 22.70 42.84
C THR A 739 -19.13 24.06 43.09
N SER A 740 -19.40 24.88 42.06
CA SER A 740 -19.83 26.28 42.19
C SER A 740 -21.14 26.45 42.98
N LYS A 741 -21.96 25.40 43.04
CA LYS A 741 -23.27 25.40 43.69
C LYS A 741 -23.37 24.39 44.85
N ASN A 742 -22.23 23.85 45.29
CA ASN A 742 -22.11 22.93 46.42
C ASN A 742 -21.26 23.58 47.52
N GLN A 743 -21.58 23.31 48.78
CA GLN A 743 -20.80 23.83 49.90
C GLN A 743 -20.69 22.78 51.01
N MET A 744 -19.51 22.70 51.62
CA MET A 744 -19.23 21.82 52.74
C MET A 744 -18.31 22.53 53.72
N ILE A 745 -18.74 22.65 54.98
CA ILE A 745 -18.01 23.36 56.03
C ILE A 745 -17.99 22.51 57.30
N PHE A 746 -16.82 22.39 57.91
CA PHE A 746 -16.62 21.91 59.27
C PHE A 746 -15.97 23.01 60.08
N ARG A 747 -16.46 23.21 61.31
CA ARG A 747 -15.83 24.08 62.29
C ARG A 747 -15.98 23.46 63.66
N TRP A 748 -14.90 23.33 64.40
CA TRP A 748 -14.91 22.66 65.70
C TRP A 748 -14.14 23.46 66.75
N TYR A 749 -14.47 23.22 68.01
CA TYR A 749 -13.85 23.90 69.15
C TYR A 749 -13.74 22.96 70.34
N TYR A 750 -12.63 23.07 71.05
CA TYR A 750 -12.38 22.35 72.30
C TYR A 750 -12.46 23.29 73.50
N ASP A 751 -12.89 22.77 74.65
CA ASP A 751 -12.77 23.48 75.92
C ASP A 751 -11.33 23.43 76.47
N LYS A 752 -11.11 24.08 77.63
CA LYS A 752 -9.80 24.10 78.30
C LYS A 752 -9.36 22.71 78.78
N GLN A 753 -10.29 21.78 78.95
CA GLN A 753 -10.07 20.38 79.31
C GLN A 753 -9.87 19.49 78.06
N ASN A 754 -9.77 20.10 76.87
CA ASN A 754 -9.54 19.45 75.60
C ASN A 754 -10.68 18.52 75.15
N ASN A 755 -11.90 18.72 75.69
CA ASN A 755 -13.12 18.05 75.25
C ASN A 755 -13.80 18.84 74.13
N LEU A 756 -14.44 18.14 73.19
CA LEU A 756 -15.13 18.79 72.07
C LEU A 756 -16.33 19.59 72.60
N LYS A 757 -16.21 20.92 72.59
CA LYS A 757 -17.24 21.85 73.08
C LYS A 757 -18.28 22.15 72.01
N THR A 758 -17.86 22.32 70.76
CA THR A 758 -18.77 22.60 69.65
C THR A 758 -18.28 21.97 68.36
N LEU A 759 -19.18 21.39 67.59
CA LEU A 759 -18.91 20.92 66.23
C LEU A 759 -20.05 21.38 65.31
N TYR A 760 -19.73 22.28 64.39
CA TYR A 760 -20.58 22.74 63.32
C TYR A 760 -20.20 22.01 62.03
N GLN A 761 -21.18 21.33 61.44
CA GLN A 761 -21.03 20.61 60.18
C GLN A 761 -22.14 21.07 59.26
N TYR A 762 -21.79 21.50 58.06
CA TYR A 762 -22.73 22.05 57.10
C TYR A 762 -22.48 21.48 55.72
N ALA A 763 -23.56 21.14 55.03
CA ALA A 763 -23.48 20.68 53.65
C ALA A 763 -24.70 21.12 52.84
N LYS A 764 -24.44 21.58 51.62
CA LYS A 764 -25.44 22.08 50.67
C LYS A 764 -25.17 21.55 49.26
N GLN A 765 -26.24 21.12 48.59
CA GLN A 765 -26.27 20.78 47.17
C GLN A 765 -27.40 21.54 46.46
N LYS A 766 -27.13 22.11 45.27
CA LYS A 766 -28.02 23.02 44.51
C LYS A 766 -29.52 22.63 44.50
N SER A 767 -29.83 21.38 44.19
CA SER A 767 -31.20 20.84 44.03
C SER A 767 -31.49 19.67 44.98
N GLY A 768 -30.61 19.45 45.96
CA GLY A 768 -30.66 18.30 46.86
C GLY A 768 -31.10 18.72 48.26
N TYR A 769 -30.12 18.88 49.12
CA TYR A 769 -30.30 19.15 50.54
C TYR A 769 -29.48 20.36 50.99
N ASN A 770 -29.86 20.90 52.13
CA ASN A 770 -29.17 21.96 52.84
C ASN A 770 -29.30 21.65 54.33
N ILE A 771 -28.26 21.07 54.93
CA ILE A 771 -28.32 20.47 56.28
C ILE A 771 -27.16 20.98 57.12
N SER A 772 -27.44 21.28 58.39
CA SER A 772 -26.47 21.64 59.40
C SER A 772 -26.63 20.80 60.66
N PHE A 773 -25.52 20.27 61.19
CA PHE A 773 -25.43 19.59 62.47
C PHE A 773 -24.59 20.45 63.40
N ILE A 774 -25.16 20.83 64.55
CA ILE A 774 -24.51 21.68 65.54
C ILE A 774 -24.52 20.93 66.87
N PHE A 775 -23.36 20.40 67.26
CA PHE A 775 -23.15 19.82 68.58
C PHE A 775 -22.76 20.92 69.57
N ASP A 776 -23.41 20.96 70.73
CA ASP A 776 -23.23 21.99 71.76
C ASP A 776 -22.42 21.52 73.00
N GLY A 777 -21.80 20.34 72.92
CA GLY A 777 -21.10 19.71 74.04
C GLY A 777 -21.94 18.67 74.77
N ARG A 778 -23.26 18.61 74.52
CA ARG A 778 -24.16 17.58 75.10
C ARG A 778 -25.06 16.93 74.05
N ASN A 779 -25.69 17.72 73.19
CA ASN A 779 -26.65 17.28 72.18
C ASN A 779 -26.28 17.83 70.81
N THR A 780 -26.75 17.16 69.75
CA THR A 780 -26.61 17.65 68.38
C THR A 780 -27.94 18.13 67.85
N LYS A 781 -28.02 19.43 67.54
CA LYS A 781 -29.14 20.02 66.81
C LYS A 781 -28.93 19.85 65.32
N ILE A 782 -29.89 19.22 64.66
CA ILE A 782 -29.90 18.96 63.23
C ILE A 782 -30.99 19.84 62.62
N THR A 783 -30.60 20.77 61.74
CA THR A 783 -31.52 21.67 61.04
C THR A 783 -31.27 21.63 59.54
N GLY A 784 -32.30 21.79 58.72
CA GLY A 784 -32.12 21.87 57.29
C GLY A 784 -33.34 21.49 56.48
N LYS A 785 -33.11 21.22 55.19
CA LYS A 785 -34.08 20.66 54.27
C LYS A 785 -33.41 19.56 53.45
N ASP A 786 -34.05 18.41 53.40
CA ASP A 786 -33.82 17.36 52.40
C ASP A 786 -34.85 17.54 51.27
N ILE A 787 -34.63 16.97 50.08
CA ILE A 787 -35.32 17.31 48.80
C ILE A 787 -36.82 17.62 48.96
N LEU A 788 -37.54 16.92 49.86
CA LEU A 788 -38.97 17.14 50.15
C LEU A 788 -39.33 17.44 51.62
N ILE A 789 -38.39 17.43 52.58
CA ILE A 789 -38.71 17.46 54.02
C ILE A 789 -37.83 18.45 54.78
N ARG A 790 -38.44 19.35 55.56
CA ARG A 790 -37.75 20.21 56.52
C ARG A 790 -37.35 19.39 57.75
N ILE A 791 -36.08 19.44 58.12
CA ILE A 791 -35.52 18.71 59.26
C ILE A 791 -35.26 19.71 60.39
N LEU A 792 -35.84 19.45 61.55
CA LEU A 792 -35.51 20.10 62.82
C LEU A 792 -35.57 19.03 63.91
N LYS A 793 -34.41 18.57 64.37
CA LYS A 793 -34.30 17.52 65.39
C LYS A 793 -33.19 17.85 66.38
N ILE A 794 -33.36 17.44 67.63
CA ILE A 794 -32.29 17.42 68.62
C ILE A 794 -32.05 15.96 69.00
N GLU A 795 -30.80 15.54 68.87
CA GLU A 795 -30.35 14.19 69.18
C GLU A 795 -29.41 14.21 70.39
N LYS A 796 -29.53 13.22 71.28
CA LYS A 796 -28.60 13.09 72.40
C LYS A 796 -27.20 12.71 71.91
N GLY A 797 -26.18 13.38 72.48
CA GLY A 797 -24.77 13.16 72.17
C GLY A 797 -24.31 13.74 70.83
N LEU A 798 -23.03 13.49 70.52
CA LEU A 798 -22.40 13.89 69.27
C LEU A 798 -22.98 13.09 68.08
N LYS A 799 -23.38 13.79 67.02
CA LYS A 799 -23.73 13.20 65.72
C LYS A 799 -22.81 13.76 64.64
N ILE A 800 -22.28 12.86 63.83
CA ILE A 800 -21.28 13.18 62.80
C ILE A 800 -21.97 13.12 61.44
N LEU A 801 -21.80 14.16 60.65
CA LEU A 801 -22.26 14.22 59.28
C LEU A 801 -21.24 13.46 58.41
N LYS A 802 -21.68 12.33 57.87
CA LYS A 802 -20.92 11.56 56.88
C LYS A 802 -21.45 11.87 55.49
N ILE A 803 -20.57 12.32 54.61
CA ILE A 803 -20.92 12.70 53.24
C ILE A 803 -20.35 11.68 52.27
N ILE A 804 -21.22 11.08 51.46
CA ILE A 804 -20.85 10.12 50.42
C ILE A 804 -21.49 10.57 49.10
N LYS A 805 -20.71 10.61 48.02
CA LYS A 805 -21.21 10.80 46.66
C LYS A 805 -21.55 9.44 46.04
N LYS A 806 -22.73 9.33 45.42
CA LYS A 806 -23.08 8.20 44.53
C LYS A 806 -23.88 8.76 43.35
N ASN A 807 -23.36 8.63 42.13
CA ASN A 807 -24.02 9.06 40.89
C ASN A 807 -24.54 10.52 40.94
N SER A 808 -23.64 11.48 41.18
CA SER A 808 -23.93 12.93 41.14
C SER A 808 -24.93 13.46 42.18
N ILE A 809 -25.31 12.63 43.16
CA ILE A 809 -26.17 13.02 44.28
C ILE A 809 -25.39 12.77 45.57
N ILE A 810 -25.26 13.80 46.41
CA ILE A 810 -24.62 13.67 47.71
C ILE A 810 -25.69 13.19 48.71
N ARG A 811 -25.40 12.16 49.51
CA ARG A 811 -26.33 11.62 50.53
C ARG A 811 -25.67 11.60 51.91
N TYR A 812 -26.47 11.80 52.97
CA TYR A 812 -26.06 11.64 54.36
C TYR A 812 -26.62 10.32 54.94
N ASP A 813 -25.83 9.59 55.73
CA ASP A 813 -26.26 8.32 56.35
C ASP A 813 -26.91 8.57 57.72
N LYS A 814 -28.12 8.02 57.95
CA LYS A 814 -28.80 7.96 59.24
C LYS A 814 -28.69 6.54 59.78
N LYS A 815 -27.68 6.25 60.60
CA LYS A 815 -27.66 4.99 61.36
C LYS A 815 -27.64 5.20 62.86
N ASN A 816 -28.70 4.73 63.50
CA ASN A 816 -28.68 4.14 64.83
C ASN A 816 -29.36 2.76 64.72
N LYS A 817 -28.62 1.67 64.98
CA LYS A 817 -29.14 0.30 65.04
C LYS A 817 -30.02 0.14 66.29
N ARG A 818 -31.26 -0.33 66.10
CA ARG A 818 -31.95 -1.22 67.05
C ARG A 818 -32.86 -2.18 66.28
N THR A 819 -32.62 -3.46 66.50
CA THR A 819 -33.32 -4.64 66.00
C THR A 819 -34.78 -4.70 66.48
N LYS A 820 -35.75 -4.89 65.56
CA LYS A 820 -36.90 -5.82 65.71
C LYS A 820 -37.76 -5.89 64.44
N ASN A 821 -38.19 -7.11 64.13
CA ASN A 821 -39.07 -7.56 63.03
C ASN A 821 -40.36 -6.73 62.82
N LYS A 822 -40.75 -6.49 61.55
CA LYS A 822 -42.03 -6.94 60.95
C LYS A 822 -42.21 -6.48 59.49
N ARG A 823 -42.57 -7.47 58.67
CA ARG A 823 -43.36 -7.53 57.41
C ARG A 823 -43.91 -6.25 56.73
N THR A 824 -43.91 -6.35 55.39
CA THR A 824 -44.88 -5.85 54.37
C THR A 824 -45.00 -4.33 54.12
N LYS A 825 -44.71 -3.85 52.90
CA LYS A 825 -45.60 -3.76 51.71
C LYS A 825 -44.99 -2.79 50.65
N ASN A 826 -45.15 -3.15 49.38
CA ASN A 826 -45.11 -2.37 48.14
C ASN A 826 -44.94 -0.84 48.27
N LYS A 827 -43.88 -0.27 47.69
CA LYS A 827 -43.76 0.25 46.31
C LYS A 827 -42.39 0.87 46.12
#